data_AF-A0A0E0EWS3-F1
#
_entry.id   AF-A0A0E0EWS3-F1
#
_cell.length_a   1.000
_cell.length_b   1.000
_cell.length_c   1.000
_cell.angle_alpha   90.00
_cell.angle_beta   90.00
_cell.angle_gamma   90.00
#
_symmetry.space_group_name_H-M   'P 1'
#
loop_
_entity.id
_entity.type
_entity.pdbx_description
1 polymer ?
#
loop_
_entity_poly.entity_id
_entity_poly.type
_entity_poly.pdbx_seq_one_letter_code
_entity_poly.pdbx_strand_id
1 'polypeptide(L)'
;MEAAARGNKKLQERVPIRRTAWRLADLAILFLLLALLLHRVLHDSGAPWRRAALACEAWFTFMWLLNVNAKWSPVRFDTFPENLAERIDELPAVDMFVTTADPVLEPPLVTVNTVLSLLALDYPAAGEKLACYVSDDGCSPLTCYALREAVRFARTWVPFCRRHGVAVRAPFRYFSSTPEFGPADGKFLEDWTFMKSEYEKLVHRIEDADEPSLLRHGGGEFAEFLDVERGNHPTIIKVLWDNNRSRTGDGFPRLIYVSREKSPNLHHHYKAGAMNALTRVSALMTNAPFMLNLDCDMFVNNPRVVLHAMCLLLGFDDEISCAFVQTPQKFYGALKDDPFGNQLEVSLMKVGRGVAGLQGIFYCGTGCFHRRKVIYGMRTGREGTTGYSSNKELHSKFGSSNNLKESARDVIYGNLSTEPIVDILSCVDVAKEVAACNYEIGTCWGQEVGWVYGSLTEDVLTGQRIHASGWRSTLMEIQPPAFMGCAPNGGPACLNQLKRWASGFLEILISRNNPILTTTSKSLQFRQCLAYLHSYVWPVRAPFELCYALLGPYCLLSNQSFLPKTSEDGFYIALALFIAYNTYMFMEFIECGQSARACWNNHRMQRITSASAWLLAFLTVILKTLGFSETVFEVTRKDKNTSDGDSNTDEPVPGRFTFDESTVFIPVTALAMLSAIAIAVGAWRVVSVTTEGLPGGPGISEFISCGWLVLCFMPLLRGLVGSGRYGIPWSIKMKTCLLVAIFLLFCKRN
;
A
#
# COMPACT_ATOMS: atom_id res chain seq x y z
N MET A 1 -47.17 -14.81 8.16
CA MET A 1 -46.41 -15.62 7.18
C MET A 1 -45.52 -14.77 6.25
N GLU A 2 -45.83 -13.50 5.96
CA GLU A 2 -44.95 -12.64 5.14
C GLU A 2 -43.73 -12.05 5.87
N ALA A 3 -43.72 -11.96 7.21
CA ALA A 3 -42.55 -11.49 7.96
C ALA A 3 -41.40 -12.52 8.03
N ALA A 4 -41.70 -13.82 7.90
CA ALA A 4 -40.71 -14.90 7.90
C ALA A 4 -40.02 -15.08 6.52
N ALA A 5 -40.55 -14.48 5.45
CA ALA A 5 -39.99 -14.56 4.11
C ALA A 5 -38.93 -13.47 3.82
N ARG A 6 -38.87 -12.40 4.63
CA ARG A 6 -37.92 -11.28 4.45
C ARG A 6 -36.48 -11.59 4.86
N GLY A 7 -36.23 -12.71 5.54
CA GLY A 7 -34.94 -13.00 6.20
C GLY A 7 -33.89 -13.81 5.41
N ASN A 8 -34.14 -14.23 4.17
CA ASN A 8 -33.35 -15.30 3.52
C ASN A 8 -32.50 -14.90 2.30
N LYS A 9 -32.38 -13.60 1.98
CA LYS A 9 -31.54 -13.17 0.86
C LYS A 9 -30.09 -13.03 1.31
N LYS A 10 -29.19 -13.77 0.64
CA LYS A 10 -27.75 -13.70 0.89
C LYS A 10 -27.21 -12.30 0.60
N LEU A 11 -26.49 -11.70 1.55
CA LEU A 11 -25.82 -10.42 1.34
C LEU A 11 -24.49 -10.58 0.57
N GLN A 12 -23.88 -11.75 0.67
CA GLN A 12 -22.62 -12.07 0.02
C GLN A 12 -22.50 -13.57 -0.29
N GLU A 13 -21.55 -13.91 -1.15
CA GLU A 13 -21.17 -15.29 -1.45
C GLU A 13 -19.65 -15.42 -1.55
N ARG A 14 -19.08 -16.41 -0.84
CA ARG A 14 -17.65 -16.76 -0.94
C ARG A 14 -17.46 -17.83 -2.02
N VAL A 15 -16.91 -17.44 -3.17
CA VAL A 15 -16.74 -18.30 -4.33
C VAL A 15 -15.28 -18.79 -4.42
N PRO A 16 -15.02 -20.11 -4.31
CA PRO A 16 -13.69 -20.67 -4.51
C PRO A 16 -13.33 -20.69 -6.01
N ILE A 17 -12.11 -20.25 -6.35
CA ILE A 17 -11.64 -20.22 -7.74
C ILE A 17 -10.87 -21.52 -8.04
N ARG A 18 -11.28 -22.25 -9.08
CA ARG A 18 -10.58 -23.47 -9.52
C ARG A 18 -9.29 -23.11 -10.26
N ARG A 19 -8.16 -23.72 -9.85
CA ARG A 19 -6.83 -23.48 -10.45
C ARG A 19 -5.96 -24.74 -10.54
N THR A 20 -6.55 -25.89 -10.89
CA THR A 20 -5.87 -27.19 -10.84
C THR A 20 -4.60 -27.23 -11.69
N ALA A 21 -4.64 -26.75 -12.93
CA ALA A 21 -3.47 -26.69 -13.81
C ALA A 21 -2.33 -25.85 -13.21
N TRP A 22 -2.66 -24.69 -12.64
CA TRP A 22 -1.69 -23.83 -11.97
C TRP A 22 -1.07 -24.48 -10.73
N ARG A 23 -1.86 -25.22 -9.92
CA ARG A 23 -1.30 -25.97 -8.78
C ARG A 23 -0.31 -27.04 -9.24
N LEU A 24 -0.58 -27.72 -10.35
CA LEU A 24 0.35 -28.70 -10.90
C LEU A 24 1.63 -28.01 -11.41
N ALA A 25 1.51 -26.86 -12.08
CA ALA A 25 2.66 -26.08 -12.51
C ALA A 25 3.48 -25.55 -11.32
N ASP A 26 2.82 -25.06 -10.26
CA ASP A 26 3.43 -24.64 -9.00
C ASP A 26 4.28 -25.77 -8.37
N LEU A 27 3.71 -26.98 -8.32
CA LEU A 27 4.38 -28.18 -7.80
C LEU A 27 5.50 -28.67 -8.73
N ALA A 28 5.34 -28.59 -10.05
CA ALA A 28 6.36 -28.98 -11.01
C ALA A 28 7.61 -28.08 -10.91
N ILE A 29 7.42 -26.76 -10.78
CA ILE A 29 8.54 -25.83 -10.56
C ILE A 29 9.19 -26.09 -9.19
N LEU A 30 8.41 -26.34 -8.14
CA LEU A 30 8.94 -26.70 -6.83
C LEU A 30 9.77 -27.99 -6.89
N PHE A 31 9.30 -28.99 -7.63
CA PHE A 31 10.04 -30.23 -7.85
C PHE A 31 11.37 -29.99 -8.56
N LEU A 32 11.38 -29.18 -9.64
CA LEU A 32 12.62 -28.83 -10.35
C LEU A 32 13.62 -28.07 -9.46
N LEU A 33 13.12 -27.16 -8.61
CA LEU A 33 13.95 -26.46 -7.62
C LEU A 33 14.59 -27.45 -6.62
N LEU A 34 13.79 -28.36 -6.05
CA LEU A 34 14.29 -29.39 -5.13
C LEU A 34 15.26 -30.36 -5.82
N ALA A 35 15.01 -30.74 -7.07
CA ALA A 35 15.90 -31.58 -7.86
C ALA A 35 17.25 -30.89 -8.11
N LEU A 36 17.25 -29.58 -8.40
CA LEU A 36 18.48 -28.81 -8.56
C LEU A 36 19.30 -28.77 -7.25
N LEU A 37 18.64 -28.54 -6.10
CA LEU A 37 19.30 -28.57 -4.80
C LEU A 37 19.89 -29.93 -4.49
N LEU A 38 19.14 -31.00 -4.72
CA LEU A 38 19.60 -32.38 -4.50
C LEU A 38 20.82 -32.69 -5.39
N HIS A 39 20.76 -32.31 -6.67
CA HIS A 39 21.87 -32.50 -7.59
C HIS A 39 23.13 -31.78 -7.10
N ARG A 40 23.01 -30.53 -6.63
CA ARG A 40 24.15 -29.79 -6.04
C ARG A 40 24.71 -30.47 -4.80
N VAL A 41 23.86 -30.92 -3.88
CA VAL A 41 24.34 -31.60 -2.66
C VAL A 41 25.09 -32.90 -2.99
N LEU A 42 24.68 -33.63 -4.03
CA LEU A 42 25.28 -34.91 -4.40
C LEU A 42 26.55 -34.80 -5.26
N HIS A 43 26.64 -33.80 -6.14
CA HIS A 43 27.69 -33.73 -7.17
C HIS A 43 28.64 -32.54 -7.03
N ASP A 44 28.45 -31.65 -6.06
CA ASP A 44 29.27 -30.45 -5.94
C ASP A 44 30.55 -30.68 -5.12
N SER A 45 31.69 -30.21 -5.66
CA SER A 45 33.04 -30.42 -5.15
C SER A 45 33.43 -29.54 -3.95
N GLY A 46 32.46 -28.84 -3.34
CA GLY A 46 32.72 -27.96 -2.20
C GLY A 46 33.49 -26.68 -2.54
N ALA A 47 33.42 -26.17 -3.77
CA ALA A 47 33.98 -24.86 -4.09
C ALA A 47 33.17 -23.72 -3.44
N PRO A 48 33.80 -22.62 -2.98
CA PRO A 48 33.10 -21.56 -2.24
C PRO A 48 32.00 -20.88 -3.07
N TRP A 49 32.20 -20.64 -4.37
CA TRP A 49 31.19 -20.04 -5.25
C TRP A 49 30.01 -20.97 -5.52
N ARG A 50 30.23 -22.28 -5.56
CA ARG A 50 29.14 -23.25 -5.76
C ARG A 50 28.35 -23.50 -4.46
N ARG A 51 28.99 -23.44 -3.29
CA ARG A 51 28.29 -23.34 -1.99
C ARG A 51 27.44 -22.07 -1.88
N ALA A 52 27.96 -20.94 -2.35
CA ALA A 52 27.18 -19.70 -2.41
C ALA A 52 25.96 -19.85 -3.34
N ALA A 53 26.12 -20.50 -4.49
CA ALA A 53 25.01 -20.84 -5.38
C ALA A 53 23.95 -21.71 -4.68
N LEU A 54 24.37 -22.78 -4.00
CA LEU A 54 23.48 -23.67 -3.25
C LEU A 54 22.68 -22.90 -2.18
N ALA A 55 23.34 -22.02 -1.40
CA ALA A 55 22.67 -21.21 -0.39
C ALA A 55 21.61 -20.27 -0.99
N CYS A 56 21.94 -19.62 -2.11
CA CYS A 56 21.00 -18.74 -2.83
C CYS A 56 19.81 -19.52 -3.40
N GLU A 57 20.07 -20.65 -4.05
CA GLU A 57 19.01 -21.48 -4.64
C GLU A 57 18.12 -22.12 -3.57
N ALA A 58 18.67 -22.49 -2.41
CA ALA A 58 17.89 -22.96 -1.27
C ALA A 58 16.93 -21.87 -0.77
N TRP A 59 17.43 -20.62 -0.69
CA TRP A 59 16.59 -19.47 -0.36
C TRP A 59 15.49 -19.23 -1.41
N PHE A 60 15.81 -19.27 -2.70
CA PHE A 60 14.81 -19.12 -3.76
C PHE A 60 13.77 -20.24 -3.75
N THR A 61 14.17 -21.46 -3.38
CA THR A 61 13.25 -22.59 -3.20
C THR A 61 12.31 -22.36 -2.03
N PHE A 62 12.81 -21.85 -0.91
CA PHE A 62 11.99 -21.44 0.22
C PHE A 62 11.00 -20.32 -0.15
N MET A 63 11.44 -19.30 -0.89
CA MET A 63 10.56 -18.24 -1.41
C MET A 63 9.45 -18.81 -2.29
N TRP A 64 9.77 -19.78 -3.16
CA TRP A 64 8.79 -20.43 -4.01
C TRP A 64 7.75 -21.19 -3.18
N LEU A 65 8.17 -21.91 -2.13
CA LEU A 65 7.26 -22.58 -1.20
C LEU A 65 6.25 -21.60 -0.55
N LEU A 66 6.72 -20.42 -0.12
CA LEU A 66 5.85 -19.38 0.41
C LEU A 66 4.85 -18.88 -0.65
N ASN A 67 5.31 -18.71 -1.89
CA ASN A 67 4.45 -18.30 -3.01
C ASN A 67 3.37 -19.35 -3.32
N VAL A 68 3.72 -20.64 -3.35
CA VAL A 68 2.76 -21.75 -3.51
C VAL A 68 1.72 -21.73 -2.40
N ASN A 69 2.16 -21.57 -1.14
CA ASN A 69 1.25 -21.49 0.00
C ASN A 69 0.23 -20.35 -0.14
N ALA A 70 0.72 -19.14 -0.44
CA ALA A 70 -0.09 -17.93 -0.54
C ALA A 70 -1.10 -18.02 -1.69
N LYS A 71 -0.75 -18.68 -2.80
CA LYS A 71 -1.59 -18.84 -4.00
C LYS A 71 -2.55 -20.03 -3.97
N TRP A 72 -2.38 -20.97 -3.04
CA TRP A 72 -3.01 -22.30 -3.11
C TRP A 72 -4.55 -22.30 -3.08
N SER A 73 -5.16 -21.41 -2.30
CA SER A 73 -6.59 -21.44 -1.96
C SER A 73 -7.33 -20.16 -2.39
N PRO A 74 -7.36 -19.79 -3.68
CA PRO A 74 -7.95 -18.53 -4.10
C PRO A 74 -9.46 -18.48 -3.94
N VAL A 75 -9.96 -17.34 -3.47
CA VAL A 75 -11.39 -17.06 -3.35
C VAL A 75 -11.71 -15.66 -3.86
N ARG A 76 -12.96 -15.48 -4.27
CA ARG A 76 -13.59 -14.20 -4.57
C ARG A 76 -14.84 -14.06 -3.72
N PHE A 77 -15.19 -12.83 -3.37
CA PHE A 77 -16.41 -12.55 -2.62
C PHE A 77 -17.34 -11.74 -3.51
N ASP A 78 -18.52 -12.29 -3.77
CA ASP A 78 -19.62 -11.61 -4.45
C ASP A 78 -20.51 -10.93 -3.40
N THR A 79 -21.03 -9.75 -3.73
CA THR A 79 -21.82 -8.91 -2.82
C THR A 79 -23.09 -8.46 -3.49
N PHE A 80 -24.20 -8.44 -2.75
CA PHE A 80 -25.53 -8.12 -3.27
C PHE A 80 -26.14 -6.95 -2.48
N PRO A 81 -25.70 -5.70 -2.72
CA PRO A 81 -26.18 -4.53 -1.98
C PRO A 81 -27.67 -4.25 -2.19
N GLU A 82 -28.29 -4.79 -3.23
CA GLU A 82 -29.74 -4.73 -3.47
C GLU A 82 -30.52 -5.38 -2.32
N ASN A 83 -29.95 -6.43 -1.72
CA ASN A 83 -30.56 -7.15 -0.61
C ASN A 83 -30.46 -6.38 0.73
N LEU A 84 -29.62 -5.34 0.81
CA LEU A 84 -29.59 -4.43 1.97
C LEU A 84 -30.73 -3.41 1.94
N ALA A 85 -31.35 -3.16 0.78
CA ALA A 85 -32.43 -2.18 0.65
C ALA A 85 -33.68 -2.54 1.48
N GLU A 86 -33.89 -3.83 1.75
CA GLU A 86 -34.97 -4.31 2.61
C GLU A 86 -34.65 -4.15 4.12
N ARG A 87 -33.39 -3.79 4.46
CA ARG A 87 -32.84 -3.65 5.82
C ARG A 87 -32.19 -2.27 6.04
N ILE A 88 -32.71 -1.22 5.40
CA ILE A 88 -32.14 0.14 5.44
C ILE A 88 -32.04 0.70 6.88
N ASP A 89 -33.03 0.39 7.72
CA ASP A 89 -33.06 0.84 9.11
C ASP A 89 -31.92 0.23 9.95
N GLU A 90 -31.44 -0.95 9.56
CA GLU A 90 -30.36 -1.68 10.23
C GLU A 90 -28.96 -1.26 9.77
N LEU A 91 -28.86 -0.35 8.79
CA LEU A 91 -27.56 0.11 8.30
C LEU A 91 -26.82 0.93 9.36
N PRO A 92 -25.58 0.56 9.72
CA PRO A 92 -24.83 1.21 10.78
C PRO A 92 -24.20 2.54 10.33
N ALA A 93 -23.86 3.41 11.28
CA ALA A 93 -23.02 4.57 10.99
C ALA A 93 -21.59 4.15 10.56
N VAL A 94 -20.95 4.97 9.74
CA VAL A 94 -19.56 4.78 9.28
C VAL A 94 -18.79 6.10 9.33
N ASP A 95 -17.68 6.11 10.07
CA ASP A 95 -16.73 7.23 10.05
C ASP A 95 -15.70 7.03 8.95
N MET A 96 -15.41 8.06 8.16
CA MET A 96 -14.50 8.02 7.01
C MET A 96 -13.31 8.93 7.27
N PHE A 97 -12.12 8.34 7.39
CA PHE A 97 -10.88 9.02 7.73
C PHE A 97 -10.05 9.26 6.49
N VAL A 98 -9.64 10.52 6.28
CA VAL A 98 -8.70 10.93 5.25
C VAL A 98 -7.48 11.50 5.94
N THR A 99 -6.28 10.99 5.66
CA THR A 99 -5.03 11.50 6.24
C THR A 99 -4.22 12.24 5.19
N THR A 100 -3.74 13.43 5.54
CA THR A 100 -2.76 14.22 4.78
C THR A 100 -1.61 14.62 5.68
N ALA A 101 -0.39 14.56 5.17
CA ALA A 101 0.83 14.76 5.94
C ALA A 101 1.52 16.10 5.67
N ASP A 102 1.44 16.61 4.44
CA ASP A 102 2.23 17.75 3.97
C ASP A 102 1.51 18.50 2.84
N PRO A 103 1.16 19.79 3.01
CA PRO A 103 0.41 20.54 1.98
C PRO A 103 1.22 20.83 0.71
N VAL A 104 2.56 20.74 0.75
CA VAL A 104 3.43 20.95 -0.41
C VAL A 104 3.59 19.65 -1.20
N LEU A 105 3.86 18.54 -0.50
CA LEU A 105 3.99 17.22 -1.14
C LEU A 105 2.64 16.62 -1.51
N GLU A 106 1.57 17.02 -0.83
CA GLU A 106 0.19 16.56 -1.02
C GLU A 106 -0.73 17.80 -1.14
N PRO A 107 -0.86 18.38 -2.34
CA PRO A 107 -1.57 19.64 -2.53
C PRO A 107 -3.02 19.58 -1.99
N PRO A 108 -3.53 20.63 -1.33
CA PRO A 108 -4.87 20.64 -0.74
C PRO A 108 -6.00 20.24 -1.72
N LEU A 109 -5.85 20.57 -3.00
CA LEU A 109 -6.81 20.20 -4.05
C LEU A 109 -6.97 18.67 -4.21
N VAL A 110 -5.89 17.89 -4.02
CA VAL A 110 -5.93 16.43 -4.08
C VAL A 110 -6.82 15.90 -2.95
N THR A 111 -6.58 16.38 -1.72
CA THR A 111 -7.38 16.06 -0.54
C THR A 111 -8.85 16.47 -0.73
N VAL A 112 -9.11 17.66 -1.27
CA VAL A 112 -10.47 18.15 -1.54
C VAL A 112 -11.22 17.25 -2.51
N ASN A 113 -10.60 16.80 -3.60
CA ASN A 113 -11.25 15.91 -4.56
C ASN A 113 -11.62 14.55 -3.93
N THR A 114 -10.74 14.02 -3.08
CA THR A 114 -11.03 12.79 -2.31
C THR A 114 -12.20 13.00 -1.34
N VAL A 115 -12.20 14.11 -0.59
CA VAL A 115 -13.29 14.45 0.34
C VAL A 115 -14.61 14.65 -0.39
N LEU A 116 -14.64 15.39 -1.50
CA LEU A 116 -15.85 15.59 -2.31
C LEU A 116 -16.43 14.27 -2.82
N SER A 117 -15.57 13.30 -3.17
CA SER A 117 -16.01 11.97 -3.57
C SER A 117 -16.68 11.18 -2.43
N LEU A 118 -16.22 11.36 -1.19
CA LEU A 118 -16.80 10.75 0.01
C LEU A 118 -18.13 11.40 0.41
N LEU A 119 -18.22 12.73 0.29
CA LEU A 119 -19.45 13.46 0.61
C LEU A 119 -20.62 13.11 -0.33
N ALA A 120 -20.32 12.57 -1.52
CA ALA A 120 -21.30 12.20 -2.54
C ALA A 120 -21.56 10.68 -2.63
N LEU A 121 -21.29 9.92 -1.57
CA LEU A 121 -21.58 8.48 -1.50
C LEU A 121 -23.08 8.15 -1.50
N ASP A 122 -23.42 7.01 -2.08
CA ASP A 122 -24.78 6.48 -2.10
C ASP A 122 -25.03 5.64 -0.84
N TYR A 123 -25.43 6.32 0.22
CA TYR A 123 -25.77 5.68 1.50
C TYR A 123 -27.09 6.23 2.06
N PRO A 124 -28.02 5.38 2.51
CA PRO A 124 -29.26 5.84 3.14
C PRO A 124 -28.97 6.67 4.39
N ALA A 125 -29.66 7.81 4.54
CA ALA A 125 -29.41 8.77 5.60
C ALA A 125 -27.93 9.18 5.72
N ALA A 126 -27.22 9.33 4.58
CA ALA A 126 -25.80 9.69 4.55
C ALA A 126 -25.45 10.91 5.43
N GLY A 127 -26.33 11.90 5.52
CA GLY A 127 -26.12 13.06 6.38
C GLY A 127 -26.10 12.76 7.89
N GLU A 128 -26.76 11.69 8.32
CA GLU A 128 -26.84 11.29 9.73
C GLU A 128 -25.84 10.18 10.05
N LYS A 129 -25.72 9.19 9.15
CA LYS A 129 -24.95 7.95 9.35
C LYS A 129 -23.50 8.04 8.90
N LEU A 130 -23.12 8.99 8.03
CA LEU A 130 -21.74 9.14 7.58
C LEU A 130 -21.12 10.44 8.11
N ALA A 131 -19.86 10.34 8.54
CA ALA A 131 -19.04 11.48 8.92
C ALA A 131 -17.64 11.35 8.33
N CYS A 132 -17.16 12.40 7.69
CA CYS A 132 -15.81 12.48 7.14
C CYS A 132 -14.92 13.28 8.09
N TYR A 133 -13.81 12.67 8.50
CA TYR A 133 -12.77 13.30 9.30
C TYR A 133 -11.51 13.43 8.46
N VAL A 134 -10.97 14.64 8.37
CA VAL A 134 -9.70 14.90 7.68
C VAL A 134 -8.64 15.20 8.74
N SER A 135 -7.66 14.32 8.85
CA SER A 135 -6.47 14.54 9.69
C SER A 135 -5.38 15.22 8.88
N ASP A 136 -5.02 16.44 9.29
CA ASP A 136 -3.92 17.20 8.71
C ASP A 136 -2.70 17.20 9.65
N ASP A 137 -1.75 16.34 9.34
CA ASP A 137 -0.47 16.24 10.05
C ASP A 137 0.50 17.39 9.67
N GLY A 138 0.18 18.18 8.64
CA GLY A 138 0.90 19.39 8.26
C GLY A 138 0.43 20.64 9.02
N CYS A 139 -0.72 20.58 9.69
CA CYS A 139 -1.38 21.71 10.36
C CYS A 139 -1.51 22.94 9.45
N SER A 140 -1.95 22.74 8.21
CA SER A 140 -1.95 23.79 7.19
C SER A 140 -3.26 24.60 7.20
N PRO A 141 -3.20 25.93 7.35
CA PRO A 141 -4.38 26.77 7.20
C PRO A 141 -4.96 26.70 5.78
N LEU A 142 -4.13 26.47 4.76
CA LEU A 142 -4.57 26.27 3.36
C LEU A 142 -5.42 25.01 3.20
N THR A 143 -5.01 23.88 3.81
CA THR A 143 -5.80 22.65 3.81
C THR A 143 -7.17 22.88 4.48
N CYS A 144 -7.18 23.52 5.65
CA CYS A 144 -8.43 23.84 6.35
C CYS A 144 -9.34 24.77 5.51
N TYR A 145 -8.76 25.79 4.87
CA TYR A 145 -9.49 26.69 3.96
C TYR A 145 -10.07 25.94 2.75
N ALA A 146 -9.27 25.10 2.10
CA ALA A 146 -9.67 24.32 0.93
C ALA A 146 -10.84 23.38 1.26
N LEU A 147 -10.83 22.72 2.43
CA LEU A 147 -11.95 21.88 2.89
C LEU A 147 -13.22 22.69 3.14
N ARG A 148 -13.11 23.93 3.63
CA ARG A 148 -14.26 24.81 3.79
C ARG A 148 -14.86 25.22 2.44
N GLU A 149 -14.02 25.53 1.47
CA GLU A 149 -14.46 25.76 0.08
C GLU A 149 -15.10 24.51 -0.53
N ALA A 150 -14.57 23.32 -0.20
CA ALA A 150 -15.17 22.06 -0.60
C ALA A 150 -16.59 21.87 -0.04
N VAL A 151 -16.85 22.26 1.22
CA VAL A 151 -18.21 22.24 1.80
C VAL A 151 -19.16 23.15 1.02
N ARG A 152 -18.70 24.34 0.61
CA ARG A 152 -19.51 25.27 -0.20
C ARG A 152 -19.88 24.64 -1.54
N PHE A 153 -18.92 24.01 -2.22
CA PHE A 153 -19.15 23.30 -3.49
C PHE A 153 -19.98 22.02 -3.32
N ALA A 154 -19.81 21.27 -2.23
CA ALA A 154 -20.55 20.03 -1.96
C ALA A 154 -22.08 20.26 -1.93
N ARG A 155 -22.53 21.45 -1.49
CA ARG A 155 -23.96 21.82 -1.48
C ARG A 155 -24.61 21.81 -2.87
N THR A 156 -23.85 22.05 -3.93
CA THR A 156 -24.34 21.98 -5.31
C THR A 156 -23.93 20.68 -5.99
N TRP A 157 -22.72 20.18 -5.72
CA TRP A 157 -22.18 18.95 -6.29
C TRP A 157 -22.95 17.69 -5.88
N VAL A 158 -23.28 17.54 -4.59
CA VAL A 158 -23.95 16.32 -4.10
C VAL A 158 -25.37 16.18 -4.69
N PRO A 159 -26.22 17.23 -4.71
CA PRO A 159 -27.51 17.14 -5.40
C PRO A 159 -27.38 16.87 -6.90
N PHE A 160 -26.40 17.49 -7.58
CA PHE A 160 -26.12 17.23 -9.00
C PHE A 160 -25.77 15.76 -9.24
N CYS A 161 -24.87 15.22 -8.42
CA CYS A 161 -24.46 13.83 -8.41
C CYS A 161 -25.65 12.87 -8.27
N ARG A 162 -26.54 13.12 -7.30
CA ARG A 162 -27.73 12.30 -7.05
C ARG A 162 -28.75 12.41 -8.19
N ARG A 163 -29.00 13.62 -8.69
CA ARG A 163 -29.97 13.89 -9.77
C ARG A 163 -29.61 13.19 -11.07
N HIS A 164 -28.33 13.24 -11.45
CA HIS A 164 -27.85 12.77 -12.75
C HIS A 164 -27.15 11.41 -12.69
N GLY A 165 -27.21 10.70 -11.55
CA GLY A 165 -26.65 9.35 -11.42
C GLY A 165 -25.14 9.28 -11.70
N VAL A 166 -24.39 10.33 -11.36
CA VAL A 166 -22.95 10.43 -11.68
C VAL A 166 -22.15 9.28 -11.07
N ALA A 167 -21.60 8.38 -11.88
CA ALA A 167 -20.86 7.23 -11.36
C ALA A 167 -19.58 7.64 -10.61
N VAL A 168 -18.71 8.44 -11.22
CA VAL A 168 -17.44 8.87 -10.61
C VAL A 168 -17.66 10.15 -9.82
N ARG A 169 -17.64 10.05 -8.49
CA ARG A 169 -17.96 11.17 -7.58
C ARG A 169 -16.82 12.19 -7.39
N ALA A 170 -15.63 11.92 -7.94
CA ALA A 170 -14.51 12.84 -7.93
C ALA A 170 -14.60 13.83 -9.11
N PRO A 171 -14.81 15.15 -8.87
CA PRO A 171 -15.08 16.12 -9.93
C PRO A 171 -13.98 16.21 -10.99
N PHE A 172 -12.70 16.23 -10.58
CA PHE A 172 -11.57 16.31 -11.52
C PHE A 172 -11.55 15.17 -12.55
N ARG A 173 -12.00 13.97 -12.15
CA ARG A 173 -12.11 12.82 -13.06
C ARG A 173 -13.37 12.90 -13.89
N TYR A 174 -14.50 13.25 -13.27
CA TYR A 174 -15.76 13.40 -13.97
C TYR A 174 -15.68 14.41 -15.12
N PHE A 175 -15.03 15.56 -14.90
CA PHE A 175 -14.90 16.63 -15.89
C PHE A 175 -13.70 16.47 -16.85
N SER A 176 -12.88 15.43 -16.70
CA SER A 176 -11.72 15.19 -17.58
C SER A 176 -12.07 14.74 -18.99
N SER A 177 -13.28 14.23 -19.21
CA SER A 177 -13.82 13.87 -20.51
C SER A 177 -15.12 14.62 -20.78
N THR A 178 -15.31 15.11 -22.00
CA THR A 178 -16.58 15.74 -22.40
C THR A 178 -17.61 14.65 -22.71
N PRO A 179 -18.84 14.71 -22.17
CA PRO A 179 -19.90 13.76 -22.52
C PRO A 179 -20.21 13.78 -24.03
N GLU A 180 -20.58 12.63 -24.60
CA GLU A 180 -21.21 12.59 -25.93
C GLU A 180 -22.68 13.01 -25.77
N PHE A 181 -23.09 14.10 -26.43
CA PHE A 181 -24.43 14.68 -26.28
C PHE A 181 -25.41 14.18 -27.35
N GLY A 182 -26.62 13.78 -26.93
CA GLY A 182 -27.75 13.58 -27.83
C GLY A 182 -28.57 14.86 -28.03
N PRO A 183 -29.45 14.93 -29.05
CA PRO A 183 -30.31 16.11 -29.31
C PRO A 183 -31.31 16.42 -28.19
N ALA A 184 -31.58 15.49 -27.27
CA ALA A 184 -32.57 15.60 -26.21
C ALA A 184 -32.03 16.09 -24.85
N ASP A 185 -30.73 16.38 -24.74
CA ASP A 185 -30.03 16.57 -23.45
C ASP A 185 -29.82 18.03 -23.02
N GLY A 186 -30.56 19.00 -23.59
CA GLY A 186 -30.31 20.43 -23.37
C GLY A 186 -30.22 20.86 -21.90
N LYS A 187 -31.14 20.38 -21.04
CA LYS A 187 -31.14 20.67 -19.59
C LYS A 187 -29.95 20.04 -18.86
N PHE A 188 -29.53 18.85 -19.27
CA PHE A 188 -28.35 18.20 -18.69
C PHE A 188 -27.09 18.94 -19.09
N LEU A 189 -26.97 19.38 -20.35
CA LEU A 189 -25.85 20.18 -20.84
C LEU A 189 -25.71 21.51 -20.07
N GLU A 190 -26.81 22.19 -19.81
CA GLU A 190 -26.83 23.41 -18.98
C GLU A 190 -26.36 23.13 -17.55
N ASP A 191 -26.96 22.14 -16.88
CA ASP A 191 -26.59 21.71 -15.52
C ASP A 191 -25.10 21.31 -15.45
N TRP A 192 -24.61 20.57 -16.46
CA TRP A 192 -23.23 20.09 -16.55
C TRP A 192 -22.24 21.23 -16.75
N THR A 193 -22.53 22.15 -17.68
CA THR A 193 -21.67 23.31 -17.98
C THR A 193 -21.58 24.24 -16.77
N PHE A 194 -22.73 24.48 -16.11
CA PHE A 194 -22.77 25.23 -14.86
C PHE A 194 -21.89 24.56 -13.79
N MET A 195 -22.04 23.25 -13.58
CA MET A 195 -21.30 22.53 -12.56
C MET A 195 -19.79 22.49 -12.85
N LYS A 196 -19.40 22.34 -14.12
CA LYS A 196 -18.00 22.41 -14.55
C LYS A 196 -17.39 23.78 -14.23
N SER A 197 -18.09 24.86 -14.57
CA SER A 197 -17.67 26.23 -14.24
C SER A 197 -17.53 26.43 -12.72
N GLU A 198 -18.48 25.94 -11.91
CA GLU A 198 -18.38 26.02 -10.45
C GLU A 198 -17.19 25.24 -9.89
N TYR A 199 -16.85 24.11 -10.50
CA TYR A 199 -15.65 23.34 -10.14
C TYR A 199 -14.36 24.09 -10.50
N GLU A 200 -14.26 24.66 -11.70
CA GLU A 200 -13.11 25.47 -12.11
C GLU A 200 -12.90 26.68 -11.18
N LYS A 201 -13.99 27.36 -10.78
CA LYS A 201 -13.92 28.44 -9.78
C LYS A 201 -13.43 27.94 -8.42
N LEU A 202 -13.81 26.72 -7.99
CA LEU A 202 -13.29 26.12 -6.76
C LEU A 202 -11.78 25.88 -6.87
N VAL A 203 -11.33 25.32 -7.98
CA VAL A 203 -9.91 25.07 -8.25
C VAL A 203 -9.12 26.38 -8.16
N HIS A 204 -9.53 27.42 -8.88
CA HIS A 204 -8.88 28.74 -8.81
C HIS A 204 -8.85 29.31 -7.38
N ARG A 205 -9.97 29.25 -6.64
CA ARG A 205 -10.00 29.75 -5.25
C ARG A 205 -9.02 29.02 -4.32
N ILE A 206 -8.74 27.73 -4.56
CA ILE A 206 -7.80 26.94 -3.76
C ILE A 206 -6.35 27.21 -4.20
N GLU A 207 -6.09 27.30 -5.49
CA GLU A 207 -4.75 27.47 -6.04
C GLU A 207 -4.21 28.88 -5.88
N ASP A 208 -5.08 29.88 -5.98
CA ASP A 208 -4.74 31.30 -5.78
C ASP A 208 -4.70 31.68 -4.29
N ALA A 209 -5.07 30.77 -3.39
CA ALA A 209 -5.08 31.04 -1.95
C ALA A 209 -3.65 31.12 -1.41
N ASP A 210 -3.36 32.24 -0.76
CA ASP A 210 -2.07 32.50 -0.11
C ASP A 210 -2.21 32.43 1.43
N GLU A 211 -1.30 31.72 2.07
CA GLU A 211 -1.32 31.45 3.52
C GLU A 211 -1.22 32.74 4.36
N PRO A 212 -0.23 33.63 4.16
CA PRO A 212 -0.17 34.95 4.81
C PRO A 212 -1.47 35.76 4.67
N SER A 213 -2.09 35.72 3.50
CA SER A 213 -3.34 36.44 3.23
C SER A 213 -4.50 35.88 4.06
N LEU A 214 -4.61 34.55 4.17
CA LEU A 214 -5.60 33.87 5.01
C LEU A 214 -5.43 34.19 6.50
N LEU A 215 -4.19 34.21 7.00
CA LEU A 215 -3.91 34.49 8.41
C LEU A 215 -4.19 35.96 8.78
N ARG A 216 -3.95 36.90 7.86
CA ARG A 216 -4.17 38.34 8.10
C ARG A 216 -5.62 38.80 7.89
N HIS A 217 -6.30 38.27 6.88
CA HIS A 217 -7.62 38.76 6.44
C HIS A 217 -8.76 37.76 6.67
N GLY A 218 -8.45 36.54 7.13
CA GLY A 218 -9.44 35.47 7.35
C GLY A 218 -10.35 35.64 8.57
N GLY A 219 -10.35 36.81 9.21
CA GLY A 219 -11.30 37.24 10.24
C GLY A 219 -11.42 36.29 11.43
N GLY A 220 -10.42 36.22 12.33
CA GLY A 220 -10.43 35.44 13.58
C GLY A 220 -10.57 33.91 13.42
N GLU A 221 -11.05 33.44 12.28
CA GLU A 221 -11.41 32.07 11.99
C GLU A 221 -10.16 31.20 11.80
N PHE A 222 -9.04 31.78 11.37
CA PHE A 222 -7.75 31.10 11.29
C PHE A 222 -6.79 31.50 12.42
N ALA A 223 -7.30 32.15 13.48
CA ALA A 223 -6.45 32.63 14.57
C ALA A 223 -5.70 31.49 15.29
N GLU A 224 -6.27 30.29 15.37
CA GLU A 224 -5.63 29.10 15.95
C GLU A 224 -4.38 28.64 15.16
N PHE A 225 -4.17 29.13 13.94
CA PHE A 225 -3.00 28.83 13.10
C PHE A 225 -1.92 29.94 13.14
N LEU A 226 -2.15 31.03 13.87
CA LEU A 226 -1.16 32.10 14.01
C LEU A 226 0.01 31.61 14.86
N ASP A 227 1.24 31.87 14.40
CA ASP A 227 2.50 31.51 15.07
C ASP A 227 2.66 30.01 15.39
N VAL A 228 2.00 29.16 14.60
CA VAL A 228 2.06 27.70 14.72
C VAL A 228 3.21 27.12 13.90
N GLU A 229 4.03 26.27 14.54
CA GLU A 229 5.04 25.46 13.85
C GLU A 229 4.51 24.04 13.60
N ARG A 230 4.78 23.47 12.41
CA ARG A 230 4.32 22.12 12.03
C ARG A 230 4.71 21.01 13.02
N GLY A 231 5.84 21.17 13.71
CA GLY A 231 6.32 20.21 14.71
C GLY A 231 5.91 20.53 16.15
N ASN A 232 5.28 21.69 16.40
CA ASN A 232 5.02 22.22 17.73
C ASN A 232 3.75 23.08 17.73
N HIS A 233 2.60 22.46 18.00
CA HIS A 233 1.31 23.14 17.96
C HIS A 233 0.23 22.41 18.76
N PRO A 234 -0.76 23.12 19.32
CA PRO A 234 -1.88 22.51 20.03
C PRO A 234 -2.81 21.75 19.07
N THR A 235 -3.72 20.96 19.63
CA THR A 235 -4.79 20.34 18.87
C THR A 235 -5.75 21.40 18.31
N ILE A 236 -6.04 21.31 17.01
CA ILE A 236 -7.05 22.11 16.31
C ILE A 236 -8.14 21.16 15.78
N ILE A 237 -9.38 21.35 16.22
CA ILE A 237 -10.54 20.59 15.72
C ILE A 237 -11.60 21.58 15.26
N LYS A 238 -12.08 21.40 14.02
CA LYS A 238 -13.11 22.27 13.42
C LYS A 238 -14.21 21.45 12.78
N VAL A 239 -15.44 21.64 13.23
CA VAL A 239 -16.63 21.10 12.57
C VAL A 239 -17.00 22.03 11.41
N LEU A 240 -16.56 21.67 10.20
CA LEU A 240 -16.75 22.46 8.98
C LEU A 240 -18.19 22.35 8.44
N TRP A 241 -18.81 21.18 8.63
CA TRP A 241 -20.20 20.94 8.23
C TRP A 241 -20.92 19.98 9.17
N ASP A 242 -22.13 20.35 9.56
CA ASP A 242 -23.10 19.52 10.29
C ASP A 242 -24.52 19.81 9.80
N ASN A 243 -25.34 18.77 9.67
CA ASN A 243 -26.67 18.85 9.08
C ASN A 243 -27.71 19.50 9.99
N ASN A 244 -27.43 19.66 11.29
CA ASN A 244 -28.23 20.50 12.20
C ASN A 244 -28.32 21.96 11.73
N ARG A 245 -27.41 22.39 10.84
CA ARG A 245 -27.43 23.72 10.18
C ARG A 245 -28.29 23.76 8.91
N SER A 246 -28.89 22.64 8.51
CA SER A 246 -29.73 22.53 7.30
C SER A 246 -31.20 22.36 7.66
N ARG A 247 -32.09 23.10 6.99
CA ARG A 247 -33.56 23.04 7.20
C ARG A 247 -34.25 21.98 6.34
N THR A 248 -33.50 21.25 5.51
CA THR A 248 -34.01 20.34 4.48
C THR A 248 -33.31 19.00 4.61
N GLY A 249 -34.08 17.90 4.70
CA GLY A 249 -33.59 16.52 4.93
C GLY A 249 -32.68 15.92 3.84
N ASP A 250 -32.14 16.72 2.92
CA ASP A 250 -31.21 16.32 1.86
C ASP A 250 -29.75 16.70 2.18
N GLY A 251 -29.31 16.39 3.40
CA GLY A 251 -27.92 16.61 3.84
C GLY A 251 -26.89 15.73 3.12
N PHE A 252 -25.62 16.10 3.25
CA PHE A 252 -24.47 15.27 2.91
C PHE A 252 -23.65 14.98 4.19
N PRO A 253 -22.74 14.00 4.19
CA PRO A 253 -21.99 13.57 5.37
C PRO A 253 -21.33 14.76 6.09
N ARG A 254 -21.23 14.66 7.42
CA ARG A 254 -20.55 15.68 8.24
C ARG A 254 -19.09 15.80 7.82
N LEU A 255 -18.50 16.98 7.98
CA LEU A 255 -17.08 17.20 7.70
C LEU A 255 -16.39 17.83 8.90
N ILE A 256 -15.39 17.13 9.43
CA ILE A 256 -14.59 17.53 10.59
C ILE A 256 -13.12 17.60 10.18
N TYR A 257 -12.49 18.73 10.42
CA TYR A 257 -11.04 18.90 10.31
C TYR A 257 -10.38 18.66 11.66
N VAL A 258 -9.29 17.90 11.67
CA VAL A 258 -8.51 17.56 12.86
C VAL A 258 -7.03 17.75 12.55
N SER A 259 -6.36 18.57 13.36
CA SER A 259 -4.90 18.62 13.47
C SER A 259 -4.57 18.27 14.91
N ARG A 260 -3.93 17.11 15.12
CA ARG A 260 -3.56 16.62 16.46
C ARG A 260 -2.41 17.43 17.03
N GLU A 261 -2.32 17.54 18.35
CA GLU A 261 -1.17 18.21 18.97
C GLU A 261 0.15 17.54 18.59
N LYS A 262 1.16 18.37 18.34
CA LYS A 262 2.55 17.94 18.12
C LYS A 262 3.46 18.72 19.05
N SER A 263 4.47 18.03 19.57
CA SER A 263 5.52 18.61 20.41
C SER A 263 6.86 18.04 19.99
N PRO A 264 7.94 18.84 19.96
CA PRO A 264 9.27 18.38 19.55
C PRO A 264 9.84 17.28 20.47
N ASN A 265 9.33 17.17 21.71
CA ASN A 265 9.80 16.21 22.70
C ASN A 265 9.14 14.83 22.59
N LEU A 266 8.08 14.69 21.81
CA LEU A 266 7.28 13.46 21.73
C LEU A 266 7.20 12.97 20.29
N HIS A 267 7.57 11.71 20.09
CA HIS A 267 7.49 11.09 18.77
C HIS A 267 6.02 10.91 18.36
N HIS A 268 5.62 11.50 17.24
CA HIS A 268 4.22 11.53 16.81
C HIS A 268 3.77 10.28 16.01
N HIS A 269 4.66 9.33 15.73
CA HIS A 269 4.30 8.05 15.08
C HIS A 269 3.61 8.17 13.70
N TYR A 270 3.90 9.25 12.96
CA TYR A 270 3.43 9.46 11.58
C TYR A 270 1.93 9.13 11.40
N LYS A 271 1.56 8.41 10.35
CA LYS A 271 0.17 8.05 10.03
C LYS A 271 -0.49 7.19 11.11
N ALA A 272 0.25 6.27 11.75
CA ALA A 272 -0.29 5.41 12.81
C ALA A 272 -0.88 6.25 13.97
N GLY A 273 -0.13 7.25 14.42
CA GLY A 273 -0.58 8.15 15.47
C GLY A 273 -1.72 9.06 15.03
N ALA A 274 -1.75 9.50 13.76
CA ALA A 274 -2.85 10.30 13.22
C ALA A 274 -4.16 9.49 13.21
N MET A 275 -4.10 8.23 12.77
CA MET A 275 -5.22 7.30 12.79
C MET A 275 -5.70 7.00 14.21
N ASN A 276 -4.79 6.86 15.19
CA ASN A 276 -5.16 6.66 16.58
C ASN A 276 -5.82 7.90 17.19
N ALA A 277 -5.32 9.11 16.91
CA ALA A 277 -5.96 10.35 17.32
C ALA A 277 -7.36 10.49 16.72
N LEU A 278 -7.53 10.25 15.42
CA LEU A 278 -8.84 10.24 14.76
C LEU A 278 -9.79 9.22 15.38
N THR A 279 -9.29 8.03 15.72
CA THR A 279 -10.11 6.98 16.36
C THR A 279 -10.67 7.46 17.69
N ARG A 280 -9.86 8.16 18.51
CA ARG A 280 -10.30 8.73 19.79
C ARG A 280 -11.26 9.89 19.62
N VAL A 281 -10.95 10.83 18.72
CA VAL A 281 -11.80 12.01 18.43
C VAL A 281 -13.18 11.58 17.94
N SER A 282 -13.21 10.72 16.92
CA SER A 282 -14.47 10.22 16.36
C SER A 282 -15.28 9.38 17.35
N ALA A 283 -14.64 8.68 18.30
CA ALA A 283 -15.34 7.95 19.35
C ALA A 283 -16.19 8.88 20.23
N LEU A 284 -15.75 10.11 20.47
CA LEU A 284 -16.49 11.09 21.25
C LEU A 284 -17.53 11.87 20.44
N MET A 285 -17.26 12.06 19.14
CA MET A 285 -18.08 12.91 18.27
C MET A 285 -19.24 12.14 17.61
N THR A 286 -18.99 10.99 17.02
CA THR A 286 -20.00 10.22 16.24
C THR A 286 -20.10 8.75 16.65
N ASN A 287 -19.05 8.20 17.25
CA ASN A 287 -18.93 6.83 17.75
C ASN A 287 -19.40 5.74 16.77
N ALA A 288 -19.11 5.88 15.46
CA ALA A 288 -19.60 4.93 14.48
C ALA A 288 -18.98 3.54 14.66
N PRO A 289 -19.74 2.43 14.61
CA PRO A 289 -19.20 1.08 14.82
C PRO A 289 -18.24 0.60 13.72
N PHE A 290 -18.25 1.25 12.56
CA PHE A 290 -17.35 0.99 11.44
C PHE A 290 -16.59 2.24 11.03
N MET A 291 -15.37 2.04 10.55
CA MET A 291 -14.48 3.10 10.10
C MET A 291 -13.89 2.76 8.74
N LEU A 292 -13.89 3.70 7.80
CA LEU A 292 -13.17 3.63 6.53
C LEU A 292 -11.91 4.49 6.64
N ASN A 293 -10.76 3.99 6.20
CA ASN A 293 -9.56 4.79 6.10
C ASN A 293 -9.10 4.96 4.64
N LEU A 294 -8.68 6.18 4.30
CA LEU A 294 -8.20 6.56 2.98
C LEU A 294 -7.00 7.50 3.07
N ASP A 295 -6.10 7.36 2.11
CA ASP A 295 -5.08 8.36 1.81
C ASP A 295 -5.70 9.55 1.06
N CYS A 296 -5.09 10.72 1.19
CA CYS A 296 -5.55 11.94 0.52
C CYS A 296 -5.65 11.83 -1.00
N ASP A 297 -4.89 10.92 -1.62
CA ASP A 297 -4.87 10.69 -3.07
C ASP A 297 -5.75 9.52 -3.54
N MET A 298 -6.57 8.93 -2.66
CA MET A 298 -7.44 7.78 -2.96
C MET A 298 -8.92 8.16 -2.93
N PHE A 299 -9.51 8.46 -4.09
CA PHE A 299 -10.91 8.89 -4.20
C PHE A 299 -11.87 7.71 -4.43
N VAL A 300 -13.15 7.92 -4.11
CA VAL A 300 -14.26 6.97 -4.35
C VAL A 300 -14.59 6.92 -5.84
N ASN A 301 -14.38 5.75 -6.45
CA ASN A 301 -14.73 5.51 -7.84
C ASN A 301 -16.09 4.79 -8.00
N ASN A 302 -16.51 4.00 -7.01
CA ASN A 302 -17.84 3.40 -6.97
C ASN A 302 -18.66 3.99 -5.80
N PRO A 303 -19.77 4.70 -6.05
CA PRO A 303 -20.50 5.42 -5.00
C PRO A 303 -21.24 4.49 -4.04
N ARG A 304 -21.46 3.22 -4.40
CA ARG A 304 -22.10 2.19 -3.55
C ARG A 304 -21.09 1.40 -2.73
N VAL A 305 -19.81 1.78 -2.72
CA VAL A 305 -18.71 1.03 -2.05
C VAL A 305 -19.00 0.72 -0.58
N VAL A 306 -19.61 1.64 0.16
CA VAL A 306 -19.94 1.43 1.58
C VAL A 306 -20.99 0.32 1.73
N LEU A 307 -21.98 0.24 0.83
CA LEU A 307 -22.98 -0.83 0.84
C LEU A 307 -22.34 -2.19 0.58
N HIS A 308 -21.44 -2.27 -0.41
CA HIS A 308 -20.67 -3.49 -0.67
C HIS A 308 -19.83 -3.93 0.54
N ALA A 309 -19.19 -2.97 1.23
CA ALA A 309 -18.46 -3.27 2.46
C ALA A 309 -19.40 -3.78 3.57
N MET A 310 -20.60 -3.19 3.72
CA MET A 310 -21.59 -3.65 4.68
C MET A 310 -22.12 -5.05 4.36
N CYS A 311 -22.28 -5.43 3.09
CA CYS A 311 -22.61 -6.81 2.71
C CYS A 311 -21.60 -7.82 3.28
N LEU A 312 -20.31 -7.51 3.18
CA LEU A 312 -19.22 -8.38 3.62
C LEU A 312 -19.03 -8.37 5.14
N LEU A 313 -19.28 -7.22 5.78
CA LEU A 313 -19.16 -7.08 7.22
C LEU A 313 -20.36 -7.70 7.94
N LEU A 314 -21.59 -7.48 7.48
CA LEU A 314 -22.82 -7.90 8.15
C LEU A 314 -23.32 -9.31 7.73
N GLY A 315 -22.91 -9.81 6.56
CA GLY A 315 -23.53 -10.99 5.94
C GLY A 315 -22.93 -12.36 6.26
N PHE A 316 -22.30 -12.58 7.41
CA PHE A 316 -21.81 -13.93 7.81
C PHE A 316 -22.68 -14.48 8.94
N ASP A 317 -23.33 -15.64 8.73
CA ASP A 317 -24.21 -16.31 9.71
C ASP A 317 -23.43 -17.04 10.82
N ASP A 318 -22.15 -17.37 10.60
CA ASP A 318 -21.23 -17.91 11.60
C ASP A 318 -20.25 -16.82 12.05
N GLU A 319 -20.21 -16.51 13.36
CA GLU A 319 -19.39 -15.47 13.99
C GLU A 319 -17.86 -15.75 14.00
N ILE A 320 -17.26 -16.24 12.91
CA ILE A 320 -15.84 -15.94 12.68
C ILE A 320 -15.77 -14.59 11.96
N SER A 321 -16.16 -13.59 12.73
CA SER A 321 -16.51 -12.24 12.34
C SER A 321 -15.39 -11.57 11.53
N CYS A 322 -15.76 -11.00 10.38
CA CYS A 322 -14.85 -10.25 9.52
C CYS A 322 -14.47 -8.95 10.23
N ALA A 323 -13.19 -8.81 10.61
CA ALA A 323 -12.67 -7.63 11.28
C ALA A 323 -12.57 -6.42 10.35
N PHE A 324 -12.12 -6.66 9.13
CA PHE A 324 -11.96 -5.61 8.14
C PHE A 324 -12.11 -6.13 6.71
N VAL A 325 -12.52 -5.22 5.83
CA VAL A 325 -12.68 -5.44 4.39
C VAL A 325 -11.69 -4.54 3.66
N GLN A 326 -10.70 -5.15 3.01
CA GLN A 326 -9.68 -4.44 2.25
C GLN A 326 -10.09 -4.39 0.77
N THR A 327 -9.94 -3.24 0.15
CA THR A 327 -10.08 -3.09 -1.31
C THR A 327 -8.73 -3.16 -2.01
N PRO A 328 -8.68 -3.66 -3.26
CA PRO A 328 -7.56 -3.44 -4.16
C PRO A 328 -7.18 -1.98 -4.30
N GLN A 329 -5.88 -1.65 -4.12
CA GLN A 329 -5.37 -0.37 -4.59
C GLN A 329 -5.31 -0.39 -6.12
N LYS A 330 -6.08 0.49 -6.75
CA LYS A 330 -6.09 0.70 -8.20
C LYS A 330 -5.69 2.15 -8.49
N PHE A 331 -5.05 2.37 -9.63
CA PHE A 331 -4.50 3.68 -9.96
C PHE A 331 -5.14 4.26 -11.22
N TYR A 332 -5.49 5.55 -11.17
CA TYR A 332 -5.90 6.30 -12.36
C TYR A 332 -4.67 6.91 -13.04
N GLY A 333 -4.74 7.12 -14.36
CA GLY A 333 -3.58 7.62 -15.12
C GLY A 333 -2.38 6.66 -15.09
N ALA A 334 -2.60 5.39 -14.73
CA ALA A 334 -1.56 4.38 -14.66
C ALA A 334 -0.83 4.25 -15.99
N LEU A 335 0.50 4.24 -15.94
CA LEU A 335 1.32 4.14 -17.14
C LEU A 335 1.07 2.79 -17.83
N LYS A 336 0.87 2.85 -19.14
CA LYS A 336 0.69 1.67 -19.98
C LYS A 336 1.88 0.72 -19.81
N ASP A 337 1.58 -0.57 -19.67
CA ASP A 337 2.55 -1.65 -19.50
C ASP A 337 3.43 -1.56 -18.24
N ASP A 338 3.05 -0.77 -17.23
CA ASP A 338 3.70 -0.66 -15.92
C ASP A 338 5.25 -0.66 -15.97
N PRO A 339 5.89 0.37 -16.56
CA PRO A 339 7.33 0.43 -16.78
C PRO A 339 8.16 0.35 -15.49
N PHE A 340 7.56 0.71 -14.35
CA PHE A 340 8.18 0.75 -13.02
C PHE A 340 7.77 -0.42 -12.11
N GLY A 341 6.84 -1.28 -12.53
CA GLY A 341 6.46 -2.48 -11.78
C GLY A 341 5.79 -2.17 -10.44
N ASN A 342 5.13 -1.02 -10.30
CA ASN A 342 4.59 -0.52 -9.03
C ASN A 342 3.08 -0.69 -8.89
N GLN A 343 2.40 -1.18 -9.91
CA GLN A 343 0.95 -1.37 -9.87
C GLN A 343 0.54 -2.65 -9.13
N LEU A 344 1.45 -3.65 -9.03
CA LEU A 344 1.27 -4.92 -8.32
C LEU A 344 -0.02 -5.69 -8.67
N GLU A 345 -0.60 -5.44 -9.85
CA GLU A 345 -1.92 -5.95 -10.22
C GLU A 345 -1.98 -7.49 -10.26
N VAL A 346 -0.99 -8.12 -10.89
CA VAL A 346 -0.90 -9.59 -10.97
C VAL A 346 -0.70 -10.20 -9.58
N SER A 347 0.17 -9.60 -8.76
CA SER A 347 0.39 -10.04 -7.38
C SER A 347 -0.89 -10.00 -6.57
N LEU A 348 -1.68 -8.92 -6.67
CA LEU A 348 -2.94 -8.81 -5.95
C LEU A 348 -4.00 -9.82 -6.45
N MET A 349 -4.13 -9.99 -7.77
CA MET A 349 -5.10 -10.95 -8.32
C MET A 349 -4.77 -12.40 -7.98
N LYS A 350 -3.48 -12.76 -7.93
CA LYS A 350 -3.04 -14.15 -7.78
C LYS A 350 -2.70 -14.50 -6.35
N VAL A 351 -1.84 -13.71 -5.71
CA VAL A 351 -1.45 -13.88 -4.31
C VAL A 351 -2.57 -13.35 -3.41
N GLY A 352 -3.10 -12.16 -3.66
CA GLY A 352 -4.15 -11.55 -2.82
C GLY A 352 -5.41 -12.40 -2.71
N ARG A 353 -5.96 -12.89 -3.84
CA ARG A 353 -7.10 -13.84 -3.83
C ARG A 353 -6.77 -15.14 -3.08
N GLY A 354 -5.55 -15.64 -3.22
CA GLY A 354 -5.06 -16.82 -2.51
C GLY A 354 -5.01 -16.63 -0.99
N VAL A 355 -4.44 -15.53 -0.53
CA VAL A 355 -4.35 -15.16 0.89
C VAL A 355 -5.73 -14.85 1.47
N ALA A 356 -6.63 -14.22 0.70
CA ALA A 356 -8.03 -14.00 1.10
C ALA A 356 -8.78 -15.31 1.42
N GLY A 357 -8.33 -16.45 0.86
CA GLY A 357 -8.91 -17.75 1.14
C GLY A 357 -8.40 -18.43 2.41
N LEU A 358 -7.35 -17.91 3.04
CA LEU A 358 -6.76 -18.40 4.29
C LEU A 358 -7.53 -17.84 5.50
N GLN A 359 -6.89 -16.98 6.30
CA GLN A 359 -7.53 -16.21 7.36
C GLN A 359 -8.05 -14.86 6.84
N GLY A 360 -7.50 -14.38 5.72
CA GLY A 360 -7.93 -13.17 5.04
C GLY A 360 -6.76 -12.33 4.53
N ILE A 361 -7.05 -11.35 3.68
CA ILE A 361 -6.04 -10.47 3.08
C ILE A 361 -5.40 -9.53 4.10
N PHE A 362 -4.19 -9.05 3.82
CA PHE A 362 -3.52 -8.06 4.65
C PHE A 362 -4.25 -6.71 4.63
N TYR A 363 -4.08 -5.92 5.69
CA TYR A 363 -4.43 -4.51 5.67
C TYR A 363 -3.31 -3.74 4.96
N CYS A 364 -3.65 -2.96 3.94
CA CYS A 364 -2.71 -2.29 3.03
C CYS A 364 -2.75 -0.75 3.15
N GLY A 365 -3.14 -0.22 4.31
CA GLY A 365 -2.96 1.20 4.63
C GLY A 365 -4.01 2.16 4.10
N THR A 366 -4.85 1.77 3.14
CA THR A 366 -5.89 2.63 2.53
C THR A 366 -7.00 1.78 1.92
N GLY A 367 -8.20 2.35 1.76
CA GLY A 367 -9.35 1.70 1.15
C GLY A 367 -9.85 0.51 1.96
N CYS A 368 -9.78 0.59 3.30
CA CYS A 368 -10.13 -0.50 4.20
C CYS A 368 -11.23 -0.09 5.18
N PHE A 369 -12.24 -0.94 5.30
CA PHE A 369 -13.33 -0.78 6.26
C PHE A 369 -13.04 -1.64 7.48
N HIS A 370 -12.91 -1.04 8.65
CA HIS A 370 -12.63 -1.70 9.91
C HIS A 370 -13.83 -1.68 10.85
N ARG A 371 -13.98 -2.75 11.64
CA ARG A 371 -14.81 -2.74 12.84
C ARG A 371 -14.09 -1.99 13.96
N ARG A 372 -14.73 -0.97 14.52
CA ARG A 372 -14.16 -0.15 15.61
C ARG A 372 -13.79 -0.98 16.84
N LYS A 373 -14.64 -1.92 17.26
CA LYS A 373 -14.34 -2.84 18.38
C LYS A 373 -13.07 -3.68 18.17
N VAL A 374 -12.72 -4.00 16.92
CA VAL A 374 -11.50 -4.75 16.61
C VAL A 374 -10.26 -3.86 16.70
N ILE A 375 -10.38 -2.62 16.23
CA ILE A 375 -9.33 -1.60 16.43
C ILE A 375 -9.09 -1.38 17.92
N TYR A 376 -10.14 -1.41 18.75
CA TYR A 376 -10.05 -1.39 20.21
C TYR A 376 -9.39 -2.62 20.86
N GLY A 377 -8.99 -3.63 20.09
CA GLY A 377 -8.23 -4.78 20.59
C GLY A 377 -9.06 -5.98 21.03
N MET A 378 -10.36 -6.03 20.70
CA MET A 378 -11.20 -7.19 20.97
C MET A 378 -10.66 -8.46 20.31
N ARG A 379 -10.85 -9.62 20.95
CA ARG A 379 -10.39 -10.95 20.47
C ARG A 379 -11.57 -11.88 20.20
N THR A 380 -11.37 -12.93 19.41
CA THR A 380 -12.37 -13.98 19.16
C THR A 380 -12.12 -15.21 20.05
N GLY A 381 -13.13 -15.76 20.75
CA GLY A 381 -12.97 -16.95 21.61
C GLY A 381 -14.28 -17.66 22.01
N ARG A 382 -14.20 -18.97 22.32
CA ARG A 382 -15.33 -19.88 22.69
C ARG A 382 -15.89 -19.70 24.12
N GLU A 383 -15.24 -18.91 24.96
CA GLU A 383 -15.73 -18.51 26.29
C GLU A 383 -16.29 -17.08 26.24
N GLY A 384 -17.27 -16.86 25.37
CA GLY A 384 -17.93 -15.57 25.23
C GLY A 384 -17.02 -14.43 24.77
N THR A 385 -17.66 -13.34 24.38
CA THR A 385 -17.03 -12.04 24.21
C THR A 385 -16.49 -11.61 25.57
N THR A 386 -15.23 -11.93 25.90
CA THR A 386 -14.58 -11.39 27.10
C THR A 386 -14.33 -9.90 26.88
N GLY A 387 -15.38 -9.12 27.09
CA GLY A 387 -15.27 -7.68 27.24
C GLY A 387 -14.41 -7.35 28.46
N TYR A 388 -13.85 -6.14 28.46
CA TYR A 388 -13.02 -5.65 29.56
C TYR A 388 -13.78 -5.72 30.88
N SER A 389 -13.32 -6.57 31.82
CA SER A 389 -14.10 -6.90 33.02
C SER A 389 -13.87 -5.92 34.18
N SER A 390 -12.83 -5.05 34.09
CA SER A 390 -12.53 -4.06 35.12
C SER A 390 -12.33 -2.64 34.56
N ASN A 391 -12.80 -1.64 35.32
CA ASN A 391 -12.56 -0.22 35.01
C ASN A 391 -11.05 0.13 34.98
N LYS A 392 -10.23 -0.61 35.75
CA LYS A 392 -8.76 -0.49 35.70
C LYS A 392 -8.19 -0.90 34.34
N GLU A 393 -8.72 -1.97 33.73
CA GLU A 393 -8.31 -2.43 32.41
C GLU A 393 -8.71 -1.43 31.32
N LEU A 394 -9.93 -0.87 31.40
CA LEU A 394 -10.38 0.20 30.50
C LEU A 394 -9.51 1.46 30.63
N HIS A 395 -9.12 1.83 31.84
CA HIS A 395 -8.22 2.97 32.07
C HIS A 395 -6.83 2.75 31.47
N SER A 396 -6.23 1.57 31.67
CA SER A 396 -4.94 1.22 31.06
C SER A 396 -5.01 1.25 29.53
N LYS A 397 -6.11 0.78 28.94
CA LYS A 397 -6.26 0.69 27.48
C LYS A 397 -6.61 2.00 26.80
N PHE A 398 -7.57 2.76 27.36
CA PHE A 398 -8.15 3.94 26.73
C PHE A 398 -7.71 5.27 27.35
N GLY A 399 -7.02 5.26 28.49
CA GLY A 399 -6.51 6.45 29.16
C GLY A 399 -7.46 7.02 30.21
N SER A 400 -7.24 8.30 30.54
CA SER A 400 -7.88 9.00 31.65
C SER A 400 -9.31 9.47 31.36
N SER A 401 -9.67 9.73 30.10
CA SER A 401 -10.99 10.28 29.74
C SER A 401 -12.12 9.29 30.06
N ASN A 402 -13.06 9.69 30.93
CA ASN A 402 -14.23 8.89 31.26
C ASN A 402 -15.18 8.77 30.06
N ASN A 403 -15.41 9.86 29.33
CA ASN A 403 -16.25 9.89 28.14
C ASN A 403 -15.75 8.90 27.08
N LEU A 404 -14.42 8.83 26.86
CA LEU A 404 -13.85 7.91 25.89
C LEU A 404 -14.03 6.45 26.33
N LYS A 405 -13.83 6.16 27.62
CA LYS A 405 -14.03 4.81 28.17
C LYS A 405 -15.49 4.36 28.04
N GLU A 406 -16.45 5.25 28.33
CA GLU A 406 -17.88 4.97 28.20
C GLU A 406 -18.26 4.75 26.73
N SER A 407 -17.85 5.65 25.83
CA SER A 407 -18.06 5.52 24.39
C SER A 407 -17.48 4.21 23.83
N ALA A 408 -16.26 3.84 24.24
CA ALA A 408 -15.63 2.59 23.82
C ALA A 408 -16.39 1.37 24.35
N ARG A 409 -16.89 1.44 25.58
CA ARG A 409 -17.71 0.38 26.19
C ARG A 409 -18.97 0.14 25.38
N ASP A 410 -19.66 1.19 24.94
CA ASP A 410 -20.91 1.05 24.18
C ASP A 410 -20.70 0.31 22.86
N VAL A 411 -19.62 0.61 22.13
CA VAL A 411 -19.27 -0.10 20.89
C VAL A 411 -18.84 -1.55 21.13
N ILE A 412 -18.14 -1.81 22.23
CA ILE A 412 -17.65 -3.16 22.58
C ILE A 412 -18.82 -4.08 22.94
N TYR A 413 -19.74 -3.59 23.77
CA TYR A 413 -20.87 -4.36 24.28
C TYR A 413 -22.14 -4.25 23.41
N GLY A 414 -22.11 -3.43 22.35
CA GLY A 414 -23.22 -3.28 21.42
C GLY A 414 -24.38 -2.43 21.96
N ASN A 415 -24.14 -1.62 23.00
CA ASN A 415 -25.11 -0.73 23.61
C ASN A 415 -25.16 0.64 22.92
N LEU A 416 -25.05 0.67 21.58
CA LEU A 416 -25.14 1.91 20.83
C LEU A 416 -26.56 2.47 20.97
N SER A 417 -26.68 3.65 21.59
CA SER A 417 -27.96 4.34 21.71
C SER A 417 -28.55 4.61 20.33
N THR A 418 -29.86 4.45 20.20
CA THR A 418 -30.63 4.85 19.02
C THR A 418 -31.03 6.33 19.07
N GLU A 419 -30.69 7.03 20.16
CA GLU A 419 -30.95 8.46 20.29
C GLU A 419 -30.04 9.29 19.37
N PRO A 420 -30.56 10.38 18.80
CA PRO A 420 -29.79 11.25 17.92
C PRO A 420 -28.55 11.79 18.62
N ILE A 421 -27.44 11.83 17.87
CA ILE A 421 -26.12 12.28 18.32
C ILE A 421 -26.23 13.64 19.04
N VAL A 422 -25.68 13.71 20.25
CA VAL A 422 -25.45 14.94 21.03
C VAL A 422 -24.80 16.00 20.13
N ASP A 423 -25.14 17.29 20.30
CA ASP A 423 -24.50 18.38 19.55
C ASP A 423 -22.96 18.20 19.54
N ILE A 424 -22.41 17.85 18.37
CA ILE A 424 -21.01 17.44 18.22
C ILE A 424 -20.07 18.60 18.59
N LEU A 425 -20.57 19.83 18.51
CA LEU A 425 -19.85 21.02 18.95
C LEU A 425 -19.55 20.98 20.46
N SER A 426 -20.45 20.40 21.27
CA SER A 426 -20.22 20.25 22.71
C SER A 426 -19.11 19.24 23.07
N CYS A 427 -18.77 18.33 22.16
CA CYS A 427 -17.70 17.37 22.34
C CYS A 427 -16.31 17.89 21.93
N VAL A 428 -16.22 19.09 21.33
CA VAL A 428 -14.96 19.58 20.74
C VAL A 428 -13.84 19.73 21.78
N ASP A 429 -14.14 20.27 22.96
CA ASP A 429 -13.13 20.48 23.99
C ASP A 429 -12.59 19.14 24.54
N VAL A 430 -13.49 18.19 24.83
CA VAL A 430 -13.09 16.83 25.26
C VAL A 430 -12.36 16.08 24.14
N ALA A 431 -12.74 16.31 22.88
CA ALA A 431 -12.05 15.76 21.71
C ALA A 431 -10.63 16.33 21.58
N LYS A 432 -10.42 17.62 21.89
CA LYS A 432 -9.09 18.24 21.91
C LYS A 432 -8.19 17.59 22.96
N GLU A 433 -8.73 17.28 24.14
CA GLU A 433 -8.00 16.59 25.22
C GLU A 433 -7.51 15.19 24.80
N VAL A 434 -8.37 14.36 24.19
CA VAL A 434 -7.97 13.00 23.77
C VAL A 434 -7.06 13.00 22.53
N ALA A 435 -6.97 14.09 21.80
CA ALA A 435 -6.07 14.26 20.66
C ALA A 435 -4.69 14.83 21.05
N ALA A 436 -4.48 15.14 22.34
CA ALA A 436 -3.22 15.65 22.85
C ALA A 436 -2.06 14.67 22.65
N CYS A 437 -0.85 15.21 22.48
CA CYS A 437 0.34 14.41 22.15
C CYS A 437 0.79 13.49 23.30
N ASN A 438 0.46 13.86 24.54
CA ASN A 438 0.80 13.11 25.75
C ASN A 438 -0.31 12.14 26.21
N TYR A 439 -1.48 12.13 25.56
CA TYR A 439 -2.63 11.33 25.99
C TYR A 439 -2.32 9.82 26.00
N GLU A 440 -1.44 9.38 25.10
CA GLU A 440 -1.10 7.97 24.91
C GLU A 440 -0.06 7.46 25.94
N ILE A 441 0.58 8.35 26.69
CA ILE A 441 1.63 8.00 27.66
C ILE A 441 1.04 7.14 28.77
N GLY A 442 1.65 5.97 28.99
CA GLY A 442 1.20 5.02 30.01
C GLY A 442 -0.07 4.25 29.65
N THR A 443 -0.56 4.36 28.40
CA THR A 443 -1.71 3.61 27.89
C THR A 443 -1.31 2.50 26.93
N CYS A 444 -2.26 1.65 26.53
CA CYS A 444 -2.04 0.62 25.51
C CYS A 444 -2.25 1.07 24.05
N TRP A 445 -2.46 2.37 23.80
CA TRP A 445 -2.55 2.92 22.44
C TRP A 445 -1.25 2.71 21.68
N GLY A 446 -1.35 2.31 20.41
CA GLY A 446 -0.19 1.99 19.59
C GLY A 446 0.43 0.62 19.85
N GLN A 447 -0.03 -0.10 20.86
CA GLN A 447 0.51 -1.41 21.24
C GLN A 447 -0.56 -2.51 21.11
N GLU A 448 -1.61 -2.42 21.93
CA GLU A 448 -2.74 -3.34 21.91
C GLU A 448 -4.00 -2.72 21.29
N VAL A 449 -4.13 -1.40 21.38
CA VAL A 449 -5.27 -0.62 20.92
C VAL A 449 -4.84 0.28 19.76
N GLY A 450 -5.67 0.37 18.73
CA GLY A 450 -5.41 1.21 17.58
C GLY A 450 -4.50 0.58 16.51
N TRP A 451 -3.92 1.44 15.68
CA TRP A 451 -2.85 1.14 14.75
C TRP A 451 -1.53 0.96 15.50
N VAL A 452 -0.78 -0.09 15.17
CA VAL A 452 0.39 -0.54 15.92
C VAL A 452 1.63 0.29 15.57
N TYR A 453 2.35 0.76 16.58
CA TYR A 453 3.58 1.53 16.42
C TYR A 453 4.82 0.63 16.27
N GLY A 454 5.91 1.22 15.74
CA GLY A 454 7.23 0.59 15.74
C GLY A 454 7.69 -0.03 14.42
N SER A 455 6.96 0.18 13.33
CA SER A 455 7.38 -0.17 11.98
C SER A 455 6.98 0.92 10.99
N LEU A 456 7.76 1.11 9.92
CA LEU A 456 7.39 1.95 8.78
C LEU A 456 6.20 1.41 7.95
N THR A 457 5.79 0.16 8.20
CA THR A 457 4.60 -0.48 7.63
C THR A 457 3.65 -0.86 8.76
N GLU A 458 3.13 0.16 9.47
CA GLU A 458 2.19 -0.02 10.58
C GLU A 458 0.91 -0.74 10.14
N ASP A 459 0.56 -0.59 8.87
CA ASP A 459 -0.64 -1.14 8.26
C ASP A 459 -0.63 -2.67 8.27
N VAL A 460 0.36 -3.29 7.63
CA VAL A 460 0.46 -4.75 7.58
C VAL A 460 0.67 -5.31 8.99
N LEU A 461 1.41 -4.61 9.85
CA LEU A 461 1.58 -4.97 11.26
C LEU A 461 0.26 -4.96 12.04
N THR A 462 -0.58 -3.94 11.84
CA THR A 462 -1.91 -3.84 12.46
C THR A 462 -2.82 -4.97 11.96
N GLY A 463 -2.80 -5.25 10.66
CA GLY A 463 -3.51 -6.40 10.08
C GLY A 463 -3.09 -7.73 10.70
N GLN A 464 -1.79 -7.94 10.88
CA GLN A 464 -1.26 -9.14 11.54
C GLN A 464 -1.69 -9.24 12.99
N ARG A 465 -1.67 -8.14 13.76
CA ARG A 465 -2.17 -8.12 15.14
C ARG A 465 -3.63 -8.57 15.19
N ILE A 466 -4.46 -8.06 14.29
CA ILE A 466 -5.89 -8.40 14.20
C ILE A 466 -6.06 -9.91 13.89
N HIS A 467 -5.33 -10.44 12.91
CA HIS A 467 -5.36 -11.88 12.61
C HIS A 467 -4.82 -12.73 13.76
N ALA A 468 -3.76 -12.28 14.45
CA ALA A 468 -3.22 -12.97 15.61
C ALA A 468 -4.20 -12.98 16.80
N SER A 469 -5.16 -12.05 16.84
CA SER A 469 -6.29 -12.05 17.78
C SER A 469 -7.45 -12.98 17.37
N GLY A 470 -7.30 -13.72 16.27
CA GLY A 470 -8.24 -14.74 15.77
C GLY A 470 -9.26 -14.24 14.74
N TRP A 471 -9.27 -12.94 14.45
CA TRP A 471 -10.18 -12.36 13.47
C TRP A 471 -9.84 -12.74 12.04
N ARG A 472 -10.86 -12.70 11.17
CA ARG A 472 -10.72 -12.88 9.72
C ARG A 472 -10.85 -11.54 8.99
N SER A 473 -10.48 -11.52 7.72
CA SER A 473 -10.66 -10.34 6.86
C SER A 473 -11.00 -10.76 5.43
N THR A 474 -11.55 -9.82 4.66
CA THR A 474 -12.09 -10.10 3.33
C THR A 474 -11.51 -9.13 2.30
N LEU A 475 -11.26 -9.64 1.09
CA LEU A 475 -10.88 -8.84 -0.06
C LEU A 475 -12.13 -8.47 -0.86
N MET A 476 -12.43 -7.17 -0.97
CA MET A 476 -13.56 -6.65 -1.75
C MET A 476 -13.10 -6.24 -3.14
N GLU A 477 -13.39 -7.10 -4.12
CA GLU A 477 -13.11 -6.85 -5.53
C GLU A 477 -14.43 -6.62 -6.29
N ILE A 478 -14.72 -5.37 -6.62
CA ILE A 478 -15.95 -4.95 -7.29
C ILE A 478 -15.65 -4.29 -8.64
N GLN A 479 -16.63 -4.30 -9.55
CA GLN A 479 -16.59 -3.63 -10.84
C GLN A 479 -17.75 -2.62 -10.92
N PRO A 480 -17.50 -1.32 -11.19
CA PRO A 480 -16.18 -0.69 -11.30
C PRO A 480 -15.39 -0.70 -9.97
N PRO A 481 -14.05 -0.50 -9.98
CA PRO A 481 -13.22 -0.50 -8.77
C PRO A 481 -13.74 0.45 -7.69
N ALA A 482 -13.60 0.04 -6.44
CA ALA A 482 -14.07 0.80 -5.27
C ALA A 482 -13.42 2.18 -5.15
N PHE A 483 -12.10 2.21 -5.14
CA PHE A 483 -11.29 3.41 -5.01
C PHE A 483 -10.24 3.46 -6.12
N MET A 484 -9.84 4.67 -6.51
CA MET A 484 -8.70 4.88 -7.39
C MET A 484 -7.81 5.98 -6.83
N GLY A 485 -6.49 5.79 -6.93
CA GLY A 485 -5.52 6.81 -6.55
C GLY A 485 -4.41 7.04 -7.56
N CYS A 486 -3.39 7.79 -7.17
CA CYS A 486 -2.27 8.13 -8.04
C CYS A 486 -1.08 7.18 -7.79
N ALA A 487 -0.54 6.58 -8.85
CA ALA A 487 0.72 5.87 -8.77
C ALA A 487 1.90 6.85 -8.86
N PRO A 488 3.05 6.57 -8.24
CA PRO A 488 4.27 7.31 -8.52
C PRO A 488 4.67 7.16 -9.99
N ASN A 489 4.90 8.29 -10.67
CA ASN A 489 5.16 8.33 -12.12
C ASN A 489 6.65 8.27 -12.50
N GLY A 490 7.56 8.23 -11.51
CA GLY A 490 9.01 8.30 -11.72
C GLY A 490 9.80 7.19 -11.03
N GLY A 491 10.97 6.87 -11.58
CA GLY A 491 11.87 5.84 -11.08
C GLY A 491 12.28 6.04 -9.61
N PRO A 492 12.81 7.20 -9.21
CA PRO A 492 13.25 7.43 -7.84
C PRO A 492 12.12 7.38 -6.81
N ALA A 493 10.97 8.02 -7.09
CA ALA A 493 9.82 8.01 -6.19
C ALA A 493 9.29 6.58 -5.95
N CYS A 494 9.21 5.78 -7.01
CA CYS A 494 8.85 4.37 -6.92
C CYS A 494 9.86 3.56 -6.07
N LEU A 495 11.16 3.73 -6.30
CA LEU A 495 12.19 2.99 -5.55
C LEU A 495 12.24 3.40 -4.08
N ASN A 496 12.04 4.68 -3.76
CA ASN A 496 11.96 5.15 -2.39
C ASN A 496 10.72 4.58 -1.67
N GLN A 497 9.57 4.49 -2.34
CA GLN A 497 8.39 3.83 -1.79
C GLN A 497 8.66 2.35 -1.49
N LEU A 498 9.23 1.60 -2.44
CA LEU A 498 9.56 0.19 -2.26
C LEU A 498 10.62 -0.04 -1.19
N LYS A 499 11.57 0.90 -1.01
CA LYS A 499 12.54 0.89 0.08
C LYS A 499 11.84 1.03 1.42
N ARG A 500 10.90 1.97 1.57
CA ARG A 500 10.14 2.16 2.82
C ARG A 500 9.36 0.90 3.21
N TRP A 501 8.67 0.28 2.25
CA TRP A 501 7.95 -0.97 2.49
C TRP A 501 8.89 -2.10 2.93
N ALA A 502 10.00 -2.29 2.22
CA ALA A 502 10.98 -3.31 2.56
C ALA A 502 11.62 -3.07 3.93
N SER A 503 11.87 -1.82 4.32
CA SER A 503 12.37 -1.48 5.65
C SER A 503 11.36 -1.85 6.74
N GLY A 504 10.10 -1.45 6.59
CA GLY A 504 9.06 -1.78 7.56
C GLY A 504 8.83 -3.29 7.71
N PHE A 505 8.84 -4.03 6.60
CA PHE A 505 8.77 -5.49 6.57
C PHE A 505 9.92 -6.16 7.33
N LEU A 506 11.15 -5.69 7.16
CA LEU A 506 12.29 -6.24 7.90
C LEU A 506 12.20 -5.90 9.39
N GLU A 507 11.79 -4.68 9.74
CA GLU A 507 11.57 -4.26 11.13
C GLU A 507 10.56 -5.19 11.82
N ILE A 508 9.45 -5.54 11.16
CA ILE A 508 8.47 -6.49 11.71
C ILE A 508 9.12 -7.86 11.90
N LEU A 509 9.84 -8.37 10.89
CA LEU A 509 10.43 -9.70 10.89
C LEU A 509 11.43 -9.92 12.04
N ILE A 510 12.23 -8.91 12.39
CA ILE A 510 13.23 -8.99 13.47
C ILE A 510 12.68 -8.56 14.84
N SER A 511 11.48 -7.98 14.89
CA SER A 511 10.84 -7.54 16.13
C SER A 511 10.15 -8.69 16.89
N ARG A 512 9.65 -8.39 18.09
CA ARG A 512 8.76 -9.27 18.86
C ARG A 512 7.44 -9.59 18.14
N ASN A 513 7.09 -8.81 17.12
CA ASN A 513 5.89 -9.01 16.31
C ASN A 513 6.12 -9.95 15.12
N ASN A 514 7.21 -10.73 15.10
CA ASN A 514 7.46 -11.72 14.06
C ASN A 514 6.26 -12.70 13.92
N PRO A 515 5.77 -12.98 12.69
CA PRO A 515 4.60 -13.81 12.47
C PRO A 515 4.77 -15.25 13.01
N ILE A 516 5.97 -15.81 13.00
CA ILE A 516 6.29 -17.14 13.53
C ILE A 516 6.03 -17.19 15.04
N LEU A 517 6.50 -16.18 15.78
CA LEU A 517 6.27 -16.07 17.23
C LEU A 517 4.77 -15.89 17.54
N THR A 518 4.05 -15.16 16.69
CA THR A 518 2.60 -14.97 16.88
C THR A 518 1.77 -16.23 16.59
N THR A 519 2.25 -17.15 15.75
CA THR A 519 1.58 -18.44 15.53
C THR A 519 1.74 -19.40 16.70
N THR A 520 2.89 -19.38 17.38
CA THR A 520 3.13 -20.26 18.54
C THR A 520 2.47 -19.74 19.81
N SER A 521 2.28 -18.42 19.94
CA SER A 521 1.76 -17.77 21.16
C SER A 521 0.34 -17.20 21.04
N LYS A 522 -0.22 -17.09 19.84
CA LYS A 522 -1.55 -16.48 19.58
C LYS A 522 -2.34 -17.27 18.53
N SER A 523 -3.43 -16.71 18.03
CA SER A 523 -4.41 -17.38 17.17
C SER A 523 -4.12 -17.22 15.66
N LEU A 524 -2.90 -16.85 15.26
CA LEU A 524 -2.53 -16.70 13.85
C LEU A 524 -2.37 -18.06 13.18
N GLN A 525 -3.20 -18.36 12.18
CA GLN A 525 -3.14 -19.65 11.48
C GLN A 525 -1.78 -19.86 10.80
N PHE A 526 -1.27 -21.10 10.85
CA PHE A 526 0.06 -21.42 10.28
C PHE A 526 0.20 -21.01 8.81
N ARG A 527 -0.79 -21.30 7.96
CA ARG A 527 -0.76 -20.88 6.56
C ARG A 527 -0.83 -19.36 6.40
N GLN A 528 -1.55 -18.66 7.28
CA GLN A 528 -1.56 -17.20 7.28
C GLN A 528 -0.20 -16.62 7.67
N CYS A 529 0.51 -17.25 8.62
CA CYS A 529 1.88 -16.90 8.97
C CYS A 529 2.84 -17.04 7.78
N LEU A 530 2.75 -18.15 7.03
CA LEU A 530 3.52 -18.31 5.78
C LEU A 530 3.17 -17.24 4.74
N ALA A 531 1.91 -16.82 4.64
CA ALA A 531 1.49 -15.72 3.79
C ALA A 531 2.09 -14.37 4.23
N TYR A 532 2.13 -14.06 5.53
CA TYR A 532 2.82 -12.85 6.03
C TYR A 532 4.33 -12.91 5.74
N LEU A 533 4.95 -14.07 5.98
CA LEU A 533 6.36 -14.28 5.67
C LEU A 533 6.65 -14.00 4.19
N HIS A 534 5.81 -14.46 3.25
CA HIS A 534 5.97 -14.20 1.82
C HIS A 534 6.26 -12.72 1.49
N SER A 535 5.59 -11.79 2.17
CA SER A 535 5.84 -10.35 2.03
C SER A 535 7.05 -9.89 2.84
N TYR A 536 7.20 -10.36 4.09
CA TYR A 536 8.23 -9.87 4.99
C TYR A 536 9.66 -10.25 4.60
N VAL A 537 9.84 -11.32 3.83
CA VAL A 537 11.17 -11.76 3.38
C VAL A 537 11.65 -11.08 2.09
N TRP A 538 10.91 -10.11 1.54
CA TRP A 538 11.36 -9.26 0.41
C TRP A 538 12.75 -8.63 0.62
N PRO A 539 13.01 -7.88 1.71
CA PRO A 539 14.34 -7.33 2.00
C PRO A 539 15.41 -8.42 2.18
N VAL A 540 15.05 -9.56 2.80
CA VAL A 540 16.00 -10.67 3.04
C VAL A 540 16.39 -11.37 1.74
N ARG A 541 15.53 -11.33 0.71
CA ARG A 541 15.86 -11.84 -0.64
C ARG A 541 16.99 -11.05 -1.32
N ALA A 542 17.14 -9.77 -1.02
CA ALA A 542 18.13 -8.90 -1.67
C ALA A 542 19.58 -9.39 -1.56
N PRO A 543 20.14 -9.76 -0.39
CA PRO A 543 21.51 -10.27 -0.30
C PRO A 543 21.72 -11.59 -1.07
N PHE A 544 20.75 -12.50 -1.10
CA PHE A 544 20.85 -13.74 -1.89
C PHE A 544 20.79 -13.46 -3.39
N GLU A 545 19.94 -12.54 -3.84
CA GLU A 545 19.93 -12.13 -5.24
C GLU A 545 21.20 -11.39 -5.65
N LEU A 546 21.73 -10.51 -4.80
CA LEU A 546 23.00 -9.84 -5.05
C LEU A 546 24.12 -10.87 -5.17
N CYS A 547 24.20 -11.81 -4.23
CA CYS A 547 25.20 -12.87 -4.24
C CYS A 547 25.09 -13.71 -5.53
N TYR A 548 23.89 -14.17 -5.88
CA TYR A 548 23.67 -14.96 -7.09
C TYR A 548 23.97 -14.18 -8.38
N ALA A 549 23.62 -12.89 -8.44
CA ALA A 549 23.91 -12.02 -9.58
C ALA A 549 25.41 -11.77 -9.76
N LEU A 550 26.21 -11.82 -8.69
CA LEU A 550 27.67 -11.69 -8.75
C LEU A 550 28.38 -12.98 -9.19
N LEU A 551 27.75 -14.15 -9.07
CA LEU A 551 28.37 -15.44 -9.44
C LEU A 551 28.71 -15.52 -10.93
N GLY A 552 27.81 -15.08 -11.81
CA GLY A 552 28.06 -15.06 -13.26
C GLY A 552 29.30 -14.24 -13.62
N PRO A 553 29.35 -12.95 -13.25
CA PRO A 553 30.52 -12.11 -13.49
C PRO A 553 31.79 -12.65 -12.83
N TYR A 554 31.72 -13.13 -11.59
CA TYR A 554 32.85 -13.75 -10.91
C TYR A 554 33.41 -14.94 -11.70
N CYS A 555 32.55 -15.86 -12.13
CA CYS A 555 32.95 -17.07 -12.86
C CYS A 555 33.56 -16.75 -14.24
N LEU A 556 33.00 -15.80 -14.99
CA LEU A 556 33.58 -15.35 -16.26
C LEU A 556 34.98 -14.72 -16.06
N LEU A 557 35.15 -13.92 -15.01
CA LEU A 557 36.41 -13.23 -14.72
C LEU A 557 37.49 -14.13 -14.09
N SER A 558 37.09 -15.15 -13.32
CA SER A 558 38.01 -16.10 -12.67
C SER A 558 38.22 -17.39 -13.48
N ASN A 559 37.60 -17.50 -14.66
CA ASN A 559 37.63 -18.71 -15.49
C ASN A 559 37.06 -19.96 -14.77
N GLN A 560 36.05 -19.76 -13.94
CA GLN A 560 35.35 -20.80 -13.17
C GLN A 560 33.93 -21.00 -13.68
N SER A 561 33.22 -21.99 -13.13
CA SER A 561 31.81 -22.24 -13.45
C SER A 561 31.01 -22.64 -12.22
N PHE A 562 29.81 -22.06 -12.09
CA PHE A 562 28.88 -22.33 -10.99
C PHE A 562 27.57 -22.98 -11.45
N LEU A 563 27.24 -22.85 -12.74
CA LEU A 563 26.12 -23.54 -13.35
C LEU A 563 26.58 -24.88 -13.94
N PRO A 564 25.70 -25.90 -13.98
CA PRO A 564 26.04 -27.16 -14.63
C PRO A 564 26.41 -26.93 -16.11
N LYS A 565 27.45 -27.62 -16.57
CA LYS A 565 27.89 -27.57 -17.97
C LYS A 565 26.97 -28.40 -18.86
N THR A 566 26.92 -28.13 -20.16
CA THR A 566 26.10 -28.90 -21.13
C THR A 566 26.43 -30.39 -21.16
N SER A 567 27.62 -30.77 -20.69
CA SER A 567 28.07 -32.17 -20.53
C SER A 567 27.59 -32.84 -19.25
N GLU A 568 26.98 -32.11 -18.31
CA GLU A 568 26.55 -32.58 -17.00
C GLU A 568 25.03 -32.75 -16.96
N ASP A 569 24.54 -33.82 -16.32
CA ASP A 569 23.10 -34.11 -16.25
C ASP A 569 22.28 -32.99 -15.57
N GLY A 570 22.91 -32.26 -14.64
CA GLY A 570 22.29 -31.12 -13.95
C GLY A 570 21.90 -29.96 -14.88
N PHE A 571 22.49 -29.89 -16.09
CA PHE A 571 22.17 -28.84 -17.05
C PHE A 571 20.72 -28.89 -17.50
N TYR A 572 20.18 -30.09 -17.74
CA TYR A 572 18.79 -30.24 -18.16
C TYR A 572 17.79 -29.85 -17.07
N ILE A 573 18.14 -30.05 -15.80
CA ILE A 573 17.32 -29.59 -14.66
C ILE A 573 17.29 -28.07 -14.64
N ALA A 574 18.45 -27.41 -14.73
CA ALA A 574 18.55 -25.95 -14.74
C ALA A 574 17.84 -25.33 -15.96
N LEU A 575 17.98 -25.94 -17.13
CA LEU A 575 17.31 -25.51 -18.36
C LEU A 575 15.79 -25.67 -18.26
N ALA A 576 15.31 -26.83 -17.81
CA ALA A 576 13.89 -27.07 -17.61
C ALA A 576 13.28 -26.08 -16.60
N LEU A 577 13.99 -25.81 -15.50
CA LEU A 577 13.58 -24.82 -14.50
C LEU A 577 13.48 -23.42 -15.11
N PHE A 578 14.49 -22.99 -15.89
CA PHE A 578 14.48 -21.68 -16.55
C PHE A 578 13.29 -21.53 -17.49
N ILE A 579 13.05 -22.53 -18.36
CA ILE A 579 11.93 -22.49 -19.32
C ILE A 579 10.59 -22.52 -18.58
N ALA A 580 10.42 -23.44 -17.62
CA ALA A 580 9.17 -23.59 -16.87
C ALA A 580 8.82 -22.33 -16.07
N TYR A 581 9.79 -21.74 -15.36
CA TYR A 581 9.58 -20.53 -14.57
C TYR A 581 9.20 -19.33 -15.44
N ASN A 582 9.94 -19.07 -16.52
CA ASN A 582 9.63 -17.92 -17.39
C ASN A 582 8.30 -18.12 -18.12
N THR A 583 7.98 -19.35 -18.56
CA THR A 583 6.69 -19.67 -19.17
C THR A 583 5.55 -19.47 -18.18
N TYR A 584 5.71 -19.97 -16.95
CA TYR A 584 4.74 -19.78 -15.87
C TYR A 584 4.46 -18.30 -15.62
N MET A 585 5.52 -17.50 -15.44
CA MET A 585 5.40 -16.06 -15.18
C MET A 585 4.69 -15.35 -16.32
N PHE A 586 5.08 -15.66 -17.56
CA PHE A 586 4.45 -15.09 -18.75
C PHE A 586 2.96 -15.43 -18.83
N MET A 587 2.61 -16.71 -18.67
CA MET A 587 1.21 -17.17 -18.74
C MET A 587 0.35 -16.54 -17.63
N GLU A 588 0.90 -16.32 -16.45
CA GLU A 588 0.16 -15.72 -15.33
C GLU A 588 -0.21 -14.25 -15.61
N PHE A 589 0.69 -13.51 -16.26
CA PHE A 589 0.42 -12.14 -16.71
C PHE A 589 -0.64 -12.10 -17.81
N ILE A 590 -0.55 -12.98 -18.82
CA ILE A 590 -1.56 -13.04 -19.90
C ILE A 590 -2.94 -13.40 -19.35
N GLU A 591 -3.04 -14.35 -18.41
CA GLU A 591 -4.31 -14.71 -17.77
C GLU A 591 -4.91 -13.54 -16.95
N CYS A 592 -4.07 -12.66 -16.42
CA CYS A 592 -4.49 -11.42 -15.75
C CYS A 592 -4.85 -10.28 -16.73
N GLY A 593 -4.88 -10.53 -18.04
CA GLY A 593 -5.17 -9.51 -19.06
C GLY A 593 -4.05 -8.49 -19.26
N GLN A 594 -2.84 -8.79 -18.78
CA GLN A 594 -1.68 -7.91 -18.91
C GLN A 594 -0.94 -8.15 -20.22
N SER A 595 -0.23 -7.13 -20.71
CA SER A 595 0.56 -7.27 -21.94
C SER A 595 1.88 -8.04 -21.71
N ALA A 596 2.43 -8.62 -22.77
CA ALA A 596 3.77 -9.21 -22.75
C ALA A 596 4.85 -8.19 -22.30
N ARG A 597 4.67 -6.91 -22.65
CA ARG A 597 5.56 -5.84 -22.23
C ARG A 597 5.45 -5.56 -20.73
N ALA A 598 4.24 -5.61 -20.16
CA ALA A 598 4.02 -5.48 -18.73
C ALA A 598 4.71 -6.61 -17.94
N CYS A 599 4.62 -7.85 -18.45
CA CYS A 599 5.34 -9.00 -17.88
C CYS A 599 6.86 -8.77 -17.88
N TRP A 600 7.42 -8.34 -19.01
CA TRP A 600 8.86 -8.06 -19.11
C TRP A 600 9.29 -6.91 -18.20
N ASN A 601 8.52 -5.82 -18.16
CA ASN A 601 8.81 -4.67 -17.31
C ASN A 601 8.80 -5.06 -15.82
N ASN A 602 7.81 -5.84 -15.37
CA ASN A 602 7.74 -6.34 -14.01
C ASN A 602 8.90 -7.28 -13.66
N HIS A 603 9.26 -8.20 -14.57
CA HIS A 603 10.40 -9.09 -14.38
C HIS A 603 11.72 -8.32 -14.24
N ARG A 604 11.95 -7.33 -15.10
CA ARG A 604 13.07 -6.39 -14.99
C ARG A 604 13.06 -5.68 -13.64
N MET A 605 11.92 -5.09 -13.29
CA MET A 605 11.82 -4.22 -12.11
C MET A 605 11.99 -5.03 -10.83
N GLN A 606 11.57 -6.29 -10.79
CA GLN A 606 11.85 -7.19 -9.68
C GLN A 606 13.36 -7.31 -9.41
N ARG A 607 14.18 -7.46 -10.46
CA ARG A 607 15.65 -7.51 -10.33
C ARG A 607 16.25 -6.17 -9.92
N ILE A 608 15.77 -5.07 -10.53
CA ILE A 608 16.24 -3.72 -10.21
C ILE A 608 15.95 -3.40 -8.75
N THR A 609 14.70 -3.55 -8.31
CA THR A 609 14.24 -3.25 -6.94
C THR A 609 14.99 -4.08 -5.90
N SER A 610 15.18 -5.38 -6.16
CA SER A 610 15.92 -6.28 -5.29
C SER A 610 17.38 -5.81 -5.09
N ALA A 611 18.07 -5.50 -6.19
CA ALA A 611 19.45 -5.02 -6.16
C ALA A 611 19.62 -3.54 -5.75
N SER A 612 18.54 -2.81 -5.49
CA SER A 612 18.57 -1.38 -5.12
C SER A 612 17.83 -1.13 -3.81
N ALA A 613 16.53 -0.84 -3.89
CA ALA A 613 15.67 -0.45 -2.78
C ALA A 613 15.65 -1.48 -1.66
N TRP A 614 15.47 -2.77 -1.98
CA TRP A 614 15.42 -3.82 -0.96
C TRP A 614 16.77 -4.08 -0.31
N LEU A 615 17.86 -4.03 -1.08
CA LEU A 615 19.22 -4.17 -0.55
C LEU A 615 19.55 -3.04 0.42
N LEU A 616 19.25 -1.79 0.06
CA LEU A 616 19.46 -0.66 0.98
C LEU A 616 18.56 -0.72 2.20
N ALA A 617 17.29 -1.10 2.03
CA ALA A 617 16.39 -1.31 3.16
C ALA A 617 16.94 -2.37 4.13
N PHE A 618 17.44 -3.49 3.60
CA PHE A 618 18.09 -4.54 4.38
C PHE A 618 19.28 -4.00 5.17
N LEU A 619 20.21 -3.32 4.50
CA LEU A 619 21.40 -2.76 5.14
C LEU A 619 21.05 -1.71 6.21
N THR A 620 20.14 -0.77 5.90
CA THR A 620 19.73 0.29 6.83
C THR A 620 19.12 -0.30 8.11
N VAL A 621 18.21 -1.26 8.00
CA VAL A 621 17.56 -1.86 9.18
C VAL A 621 18.57 -2.68 10.00
N ILE A 622 19.45 -3.46 9.36
CA ILE A 622 20.49 -4.20 10.09
C ILE A 622 21.43 -3.25 10.83
N LEU A 623 21.89 -2.18 10.19
CA LEU A 623 22.73 -1.15 10.83
C LEU A 623 22.01 -0.47 11.99
N LYS A 624 20.71 -0.17 11.84
CA LYS A 624 19.86 0.35 12.93
C LYS A 624 19.80 -0.63 14.10
N THR A 625 19.55 -1.91 13.85
CA THR A 625 19.49 -2.94 14.89
C THR A 625 20.81 -3.12 15.63
N LEU A 626 21.93 -2.88 14.95
CA LEU A 626 23.28 -2.89 15.53
C LEU A 626 23.66 -1.55 16.23
N GLY A 627 22.79 -0.54 16.22
CA GLY A 627 23.00 0.76 16.87
C GLY A 627 23.81 1.78 16.07
N PHE A 628 24.02 1.56 14.77
CA PHE A 628 24.86 2.41 13.92
C PHE A 628 24.11 3.46 13.08
N SER A 629 22.76 3.52 13.12
CA SER A 629 21.96 4.48 12.32
C SER A 629 20.59 4.77 12.92
N GLU A 630 20.09 5.99 12.72
CA GLU A 630 18.67 6.36 12.92
C GLU A 630 17.88 6.23 11.61
N THR A 631 16.56 6.02 11.68
CA THR A 631 15.68 5.92 10.50
C THR A 631 15.03 7.26 10.20
N VAL A 632 15.30 7.80 9.01
CA VAL A 632 14.57 8.95 8.46
C VAL A 632 13.38 8.45 7.64
N PHE A 633 12.17 8.85 8.02
CA PHE A 633 10.97 8.64 7.22
C PHE A 633 10.81 9.81 6.24
N GLU A 634 10.75 9.50 4.95
CA GLU A 634 10.58 10.50 3.90
C GLU A 634 9.19 10.34 3.24
N VAL A 635 8.40 11.41 3.25
CA VAL A 635 7.07 11.44 2.63
C VAL A 635 7.23 11.42 1.11
N THR A 636 6.49 10.56 0.43
CA THR A 636 6.56 10.47 -1.05
C THR A 636 5.68 11.55 -1.66
N ARG A 637 6.27 12.37 -2.54
CA ARG A 637 5.54 13.42 -3.29
C ARG A 637 4.36 12.82 -4.05
N LYS A 638 3.19 13.48 -3.95
CA LYS A 638 1.99 13.17 -4.72
C LYS A 638 1.87 14.19 -5.84
N ASP A 639 1.91 13.72 -7.08
CA ASP A 639 1.87 14.60 -8.25
C ASP A 639 0.45 15.13 -8.49
N LYS A 640 0.37 16.37 -8.99
CA LYS A 640 -0.87 17.01 -9.43
C LYS A 640 -1.06 16.67 -10.92
N ASN A 641 -1.94 15.73 -11.23
CA ASN A 641 -2.35 15.51 -12.62
C ASN A 641 -3.46 16.52 -12.97
N THR A 642 -3.11 17.76 -13.28
CA THR A 642 -3.98 18.67 -14.02
C THR A 642 -4.05 18.18 -15.47
N SER A 643 -5.26 17.99 -15.99
CA SER A 643 -5.52 17.54 -17.36
C SER A 643 -5.32 18.65 -18.40
N ASP A 644 -4.40 19.58 -18.17
CA ASP A 644 -4.11 20.66 -19.10
C ASP A 644 -2.85 20.33 -19.88
N GLY A 645 -3.02 20.24 -21.20
CA GLY A 645 -1.96 20.02 -22.17
C GLY A 645 -1.08 21.24 -22.35
N ASP A 646 -0.42 21.69 -21.28
CA ASP A 646 0.55 22.77 -21.37
C ASP A 646 1.91 22.18 -21.72
N SER A 647 2.31 22.40 -22.97
CA SER A 647 3.53 21.93 -23.61
C SER A 647 4.77 22.66 -23.07
N ASN A 648 5.08 22.50 -21.78
CA ASN A 648 6.38 22.88 -21.24
C ASN A 648 7.39 21.75 -21.48
N THR A 649 8.54 22.10 -22.03
CA THR A 649 9.67 21.22 -22.37
C THR A 649 10.33 20.50 -21.17
N ASP A 650 9.75 20.63 -19.98
CA ASP A 650 10.25 20.11 -18.71
C ASP A 650 9.40 18.99 -18.09
N GLU A 651 8.35 18.50 -18.75
CA GLU A 651 7.65 17.30 -18.25
C GLU A 651 8.43 16.01 -18.55
N PRO A 652 8.60 15.11 -17.56
CA PRO A 652 9.27 13.84 -17.77
C PRO A 652 8.50 13.00 -18.78
N VAL A 653 9.19 12.41 -19.76
CA VAL A 653 8.58 11.51 -20.74
C VAL A 653 7.94 10.35 -19.98
N PRO A 654 6.61 10.17 -20.08
CA PRO A 654 5.90 9.15 -19.31
C PRO A 654 6.50 7.75 -19.53
N GLY A 655 6.81 7.07 -18.44
CA GLY A 655 7.38 5.72 -18.47
C GLY A 655 8.86 5.61 -18.84
N ARG A 656 9.57 6.72 -19.05
CA ARG A 656 11.03 6.71 -19.19
C ARG A 656 11.69 6.74 -17.82
N PHE A 657 12.69 5.88 -17.63
CA PHE A 657 13.41 5.79 -16.37
C PHE A 657 14.22 7.07 -16.09
N THR A 658 14.04 7.63 -14.89
CA THR A 658 14.72 8.85 -14.42
C THR A 658 15.67 8.52 -13.27
N PHE A 659 16.65 9.40 -13.06
CA PHE A 659 17.69 9.24 -12.06
C PHE A 659 17.85 10.52 -11.23
N ASP A 660 18.23 10.34 -9.97
CA ASP A 660 18.63 11.39 -9.05
C ASP A 660 19.90 10.97 -8.30
N GLU A 661 20.33 11.77 -7.33
CA GLU A 661 21.52 11.49 -6.52
C GLU A 661 21.31 10.43 -5.43
N SER A 662 20.17 9.71 -5.45
CA SER A 662 19.86 8.68 -4.47
C SER A 662 20.82 7.51 -4.57
N THR A 663 21.23 7.02 -3.39
CA THR A 663 22.14 5.89 -3.25
C THR A 663 21.54 4.57 -3.74
N VAL A 664 20.22 4.50 -3.95
CA VAL A 664 19.51 3.31 -4.49
C VAL A 664 20.10 2.86 -5.83
N PHE A 665 20.65 3.78 -6.63
CA PHE A 665 21.18 3.45 -7.95
C PHE A 665 22.58 2.83 -7.92
N ILE A 666 23.34 2.96 -6.83
CA ILE A 666 24.76 2.56 -6.78
C ILE A 666 24.92 1.04 -7.03
N PRO A 667 24.28 0.14 -6.28
CA PRO A 667 24.58 -1.29 -6.37
C PRO A 667 24.07 -1.90 -7.69
N VAL A 668 22.87 -1.51 -8.14
CA VAL A 668 22.30 -1.98 -9.40
C VAL A 668 23.10 -1.51 -10.62
N THR A 669 23.63 -0.27 -10.60
CA THR A 669 24.48 0.22 -11.68
C THR A 669 25.83 -0.50 -11.69
N ALA A 670 26.39 -0.81 -10.50
CA ALA A 670 27.62 -1.60 -10.39
C ALA A 670 27.46 -3.00 -10.98
N LEU A 671 26.35 -3.68 -10.67
CA LEU A 671 26.04 -5.00 -11.24
C LEU A 671 25.88 -4.95 -12.76
N ALA A 672 25.22 -3.91 -13.28
CA ALA A 672 25.03 -3.74 -14.71
C ALA A 672 26.36 -3.57 -15.45
N MET A 673 27.22 -2.68 -14.94
CA MET A 673 28.57 -2.46 -15.48
C MET A 673 29.43 -3.72 -15.38
N LEU A 674 29.43 -4.35 -14.21
CA LEU A 674 30.24 -5.54 -13.95
C LEU A 674 29.83 -6.71 -14.87
N SER A 675 28.52 -6.91 -15.08
CA SER A 675 28.01 -7.96 -15.96
C SER A 675 28.43 -7.71 -17.41
N ALA A 676 28.37 -6.46 -17.89
CA ALA A 676 28.83 -6.10 -19.23
C ALA A 676 30.35 -6.30 -19.40
N ILE A 677 31.15 -5.87 -18.43
CA ILE A 677 32.62 -6.06 -18.42
C ILE A 677 32.95 -7.55 -18.42
N ALA A 678 32.29 -8.35 -17.59
CA ALA A 678 32.52 -9.79 -17.50
C ALA A 678 32.22 -10.52 -18.81
N ILE A 679 31.17 -10.15 -19.53
CA ILE A 679 30.88 -10.67 -20.87
C ILE A 679 32.01 -10.31 -21.84
N ALA A 680 32.46 -9.05 -21.86
CA ALA A 680 33.52 -8.61 -22.75
C ALA A 680 34.86 -9.33 -22.48
N VAL A 681 35.25 -9.44 -21.21
CA VAL A 681 36.46 -10.17 -20.79
C VAL A 681 36.35 -11.66 -21.07
N GLY A 682 35.20 -12.27 -20.78
CA GLY A 682 34.94 -13.67 -21.07
C GLY A 682 35.01 -13.97 -22.56
N ALA A 683 34.40 -13.12 -23.40
CA ALA A 683 34.43 -13.27 -24.86
C ALA A 683 35.85 -13.11 -25.40
N TRP A 684 36.60 -12.12 -24.91
CA TRP A 684 38.01 -11.94 -25.25
C TRP A 684 38.84 -13.19 -24.93
N ARG A 685 38.64 -13.78 -23.73
CA ARG A 685 39.32 -15.02 -23.33
C ARG A 685 38.95 -16.21 -24.21
N VAL A 686 37.69 -16.38 -24.58
CA VAL A 686 37.28 -17.46 -25.49
C VAL A 686 37.98 -17.32 -26.84
N VAL A 687 38.06 -16.09 -27.38
CA VAL A 687 38.78 -15.81 -28.63
C VAL A 687 40.29 -16.02 -28.48
N SER A 688 40.89 -15.67 -27.35
CA SER A 688 42.34 -15.82 -27.12
C SER A 688 42.77 -17.23 -26.68
N VAL A 689 41.87 -18.05 -26.12
CA VAL A 689 42.16 -19.42 -25.66
C VAL A 689 41.86 -20.45 -26.76
N THR A 690 40.98 -20.14 -27.71
CA THR A 690 40.80 -20.98 -28.92
C THR A 690 42.08 -21.08 -29.77
N THR A 691 43.07 -20.22 -29.52
CA THR A 691 44.44 -20.33 -30.06
C THR A 691 45.41 -21.19 -29.23
N GLU A 692 45.12 -21.53 -27.97
CA GLU A 692 46.09 -22.18 -27.05
C GLU A 692 45.59 -23.45 -26.31
N GLY A 693 44.30 -23.82 -26.43
CA GLY A 693 43.83 -25.18 -26.11
C GLY A 693 43.91 -25.61 -24.63
N LEU A 694 43.43 -24.80 -23.67
CA LEU A 694 43.27 -25.24 -22.28
C LEU A 694 41.85 -25.78 -21.97
N PRO A 695 41.72 -26.98 -21.37
CA PRO A 695 40.44 -27.47 -20.85
C PRO A 695 40.13 -26.84 -19.47
N GLY A 696 38.91 -26.32 -19.28
CA GLY A 696 38.41 -25.93 -17.95
C GLY A 696 37.72 -24.56 -17.80
N GLY A 697 37.30 -23.90 -18.88
CA GLY A 697 36.68 -22.56 -18.82
C GLY A 697 35.19 -22.49 -18.39
N PRO A 698 34.64 -21.26 -18.26
CA PRO A 698 33.22 -21.01 -18.02
C PRO A 698 32.37 -21.57 -19.15
N GLY A 699 31.16 -22.03 -18.84
CA GLY A 699 30.21 -22.55 -19.82
C GLY A 699 29.42 -21.44 -20.51
N ILE A 700 28.63 -21.82 -21.52
CA ILE A 700 27.68 -20.92 -22.18
C ILE A 700 26.63 -20.37 -21.19
N SER A 701 26.34 -21.11 -20.13
CA SER A 701 25.39 -20.77 -19.07
C SER A 701 25.75 -19.48 -18.34
N GLU A 702 27.02 -19.24 -18.03
CA GLU A 702 27.49 -18.01 -17.38
C GLU A 702 27.33 -16.77 -18.29
N PHE A 703 27.58 -16.92 -19.59
CA PHE A 703 27.34 -15.85 -20.57
C PHE A 703 25.85 -15.53 -20.68
N ILE A 704 24.99 -16.56 -20.74
CA ILE A 704 23.53 -16.38 -20.75
C ILE A 704 23.06 -15.69 -19.47
N SER A 705 23.58 -16.09 -18.31
CA SER A 705 23.24 -15.48 -17.01
C SER A 705 23.61 -13.99 -16.97
N CYS A 706 24.85 -13.63 -17.35
CA CYS A 706 25.28 -12.23 -17.39
C CYS A 706 24.50 -11.43 -18.45
N GLY A 707 24.25 -12.02 -19.62
CA GLY A 707 23.46 -11.40 -20.68
C GLY A 707 22.02 -11.12 -20.23
N TRP A 708 21.42 -12.04 -19.49
CA TRP A 708 20.09 -11.85 -18.90
C TRP A 708 20.06 -10.69 -17.89
N LEU A 709 21.08 -10.56 -17.05
CA LEU A 709 21.21 -9.42 -16.13
C LEU A 709 21.38 -8.10 -16.88
N VAL A 710 22.21 -8.08 -17.93
CA VAL A 710 22.36 -6.90 -18.80
C VAL A 710 21.03 -6.49 -19.44
N LEU A 711 20.23 -7.44 -19.92
CA LEU A 711 18.90 -7.17 -20.46
C LEU A 711 17.94 -6.60 -19.40
N CYS A 712 17.96 -7.16 -18.19
CA CYS A 712 17.15 -6.64 -17.08
C CYS A 712 17.61 -5.22 -16.70
N PHE A 713 18.91 -4.96 -16.63
CA PHE A 713 19.47 -3.68 -16.20
C PHE A 713 19.71 -2.68 -17.33
N MET A 714 19.16 -2.93 -18.53
CA MET A 714 19.33 -2.05 -19.68
C MET A 714 18.97 -0.57 -19.44
N PRO A 715 17.93 -0.21 -18.64
CA PRO A 715 17.68 1.19 -18.32
C PRO A 715 18.85 1.88 -17.61
N LEU A 716 19.58 1.17 -16.75
CA LEU A 716 20.74 1.70 -16.02
C LEU A 716 21.92 1.92 -16.98
N LEU A 717 22.16 0.98 -17.91
CA LEU A 717 23.20 1.13 -18.92
C LEU A 717 22.93 2.31 -19.85
N ARG A 718 21.67 2.52 -20.25
CA ARG A 718 21.26 3.73 -20.98
C ARG A 718 21.45 4.99 -20.13
N GLY A 719 21.20 4.92 -18.83
CA GLY A 719 21.45 6.00 -17.89
C GLY A 719 22.94 6.39 -17.76
N LEU A 720 23.87 5.45 -17.91
CA LEU A 720 25.31 5.75 -17.87
C LEU A 720 25.76 6.70 -19.00
N VAL A 721 25.13 6.59 -20.17
CA VAL A 721 25.40 7.44 -21.35
C VAL A 721 24.39 8.58 -21.52
N GLY A 722 23.35 8.62 -20.69
CA GLY A 722 22.31 9.65 -20.73
C GLY A 722 22.75 10.98 -20.13
N SER A 723 22.00 12.04 -20.46
CA SER A 723 22.16 13.40 -19.92
C SER A 723 20.91 13.89 -19.19
N GLY A 724 21.07 14.92 -18.35
CA GLY A 724 20.00 15.48 -17.52
C GLY A 724 19.35 14.45 -16.59
N ARG A 725 18.04 14.55 -16.39
CA ARG A 725 17.23 13.64 -15.55
C ARG A 725 17.20 12.17 -16.00
N TYR A 726 17.65 11.89 -17.22
CA TYR A 726 17.75 10.54 -17.78
C TYR A 726 19.17 9.97 -17.72
N GLY A 727 20.15 10.77 -17.26
CA GLY A 727 21.51 10.36 -17.02
C GLY A 727 21.74 10.06 -15.54
N ILE A 728 22.49 9.00 -15.24
CA ILE A 728 22.95 8.73 -13.87
C ILE A 728 23.89 9.87 -13.44
N PRO A 729 23.70 10.50 -12.27
CA PRO A 729 24.58 11.59 -11.83
C PRO A 729 26.05 11.18 -11.69
N TRP A 730 26.95 12.14 -11.88
CA TRP A 730 28.40 11.90 -11.85
C TRP A 730 28.87 11.31 -10.51
N SER A 731 28.30 11.79 -9.39
CA SER A 731 28.56 11.29 -8.04
C SER A 731 28.28 9.78 -7.91
N ILE A 732 27.20 9.31 -8.51
CA ILE A 732 26.82 7.89 -8.53
C ILE A 732 27.76 7.10 -9.44
N LYS A 733 28.08 7.60 -10.66
CA LYS A 733 29.02 6.94 -11.56
C LYS A 733 30.37 6.67 -10.90
N MET A 734 30.93 7.67 -10.20
CA MET A 734 32.22 7.53 -9.51
C MET A 734 32.19 6.47 -8.40
N LYS A 735 31.17 6.47 -7.55
CA LYS A 735 30.99 5.45 -6.49
C LYS A 735 30.84 4.05 -7.09
N THR A 736 30.07 3.94 -8.16
CA THR A 736 29.88 2.69 -8.89
C THR A 736 31.19 2.18 -9.51
N CYS A 737 31.96 3.05 -10.20
CA CYS A 737 33.25 2.69 -10.77
C CYS A 737 34.23 2.17 -9.71
N LEU A 738 34.26 2.80 -8.53
CA LEU A 738 35.08 2.34 -7.40
C LEU A 738 34.69 0.92 -6.95
N LEU A 739 33.40 0.64 -6.78
CA LEU A 739 32.92 -0.70 -6.40
C LEU A 739 33.28 -1.76 -7.45
N VAL A 740 33.09 -1.44 -8.74
CA VAL A 740 33.47 -2.33 -9.84
C VAL A 740 34.98 -2.59 -9.83
N ALA A 741 35.80 -1.56 -9.66
CA ALA A 741 37.26 -1.70 -9.60
C ALA A 741 37.71 -2.59 -8.42
N ILE A 742 37.13 -2.41 -7.23
CA ILE A 742 37.39 -3.24 -6.05
C ILE A 742 37.05 -4.71 -6.35
N PHE A 743 35.91 -4.98 -6.98
CA PHE A 743 35.49 -6.34 -7.34
C PHE A 743 36.42 -6.98 -8.37
N LEU A 744 36.85 -6.23 -9.39
CA LEU A 744 37.81 -6.71 -10.39
C LEU A 744 39.17 -7.05 -9.75
N LEU A 745 39.64 -6.23 -8.80
CA LEU A 745 40.87 -6.52 -8.04
C LEU A 745 40.73 -7.78 -7.19
N PHE A 746 39.56 -7.99 -6.57
CA PHE A 746 39.26 -9.22 -5.84
C PHE A 746 39.30 -10.45 -6.74
N CYS A 747 38.73 -10.38 -7.95
CA CYS A 747 38.73 -11.49 -8.90
C CYS A 747 40.11 -11.79 -9.51
N LYS A 748 41.05 -10.83 -9.50
CA LYS A 748 42.42 -11.04 -10.00
C LYS A 748 43.33 -11.73 -8.97
N ARG A 749 42.98 -11.64 -7.68
CA ARG A 749 43.77 -12.20 -6.57
C ARG A 749 43.50 -13.68 -6.29
N ASN A 750 42.38 -14.20 -6.78
CA ASN A 750 42.00 -15.62 -6.74
C ASN A 750 42.04 -16.18 -8.16
#